data_AF-A0AAV1LV12-F1
#
_entry.id   AF-A0AAV1LV12-F1
#
_cell.length_a   1.000
_cell.length_b   1.000
_cell.length_c   1.000
_cell.angle_alpha   90.00
_cell.angle_beta   90.00
_cell.angle_gamma   90.00
#
_symmetry.space_group_name_H-M   'P 1'
#
loop_
_entity.id
_entity.type
_entity.pdbx_description
1 polymer ?
#
loop_
_entity_poly.entity_id
_entity_poly.type
_entity_poly.pdbx_seq_one_letter_code
_entity_poly.pdbx_strand_id
1 'polypeptide(L)'
;MQTIAEWRVALAVVAEPYAVPDHPRWFGDESGSVAIYWSGGEGAPPCALLRRGQGFVAVQWGPLAIVGCYVSPNRSLADYEAYLDEVANCIRECQPRPLIALGDFNAHTRAWGNSRDDPKGETVMVWAAGLDLRLMNQGSVSTCVRWQGESIVDLTWATPPAMQMLSGWRVAEEVVTLSDHRHIVFNVALRQPDSNPSRRDSSPPRRWCLKRLDQDKLEAAAIVASWPENAEEVQSDPEGEANWFRGTMAQICDLSMPRISRPKRKAAYWWSAEIARLRAICLRCRRQYTRARRRRRRAPPEEIARLYGAYRAATKALQIAITNARSRSWKELLEGLNKDPWGRPYRMVLGKLRPWSPPLTEILDPDLLERVISTLFPEDRSSPEGHLPSSWEWQEEMGVTVEELDRAISRLKVRNTAPGPDGIPGRALVLSLAALGNRLRQLFTSCLRCAKFPTAWKEARLVLLKKDGRAADSPSAYRPICLLDEIGKLFERIVATRLSGHLSRVGPDLADSQFGFRRERSTVDAIMRVRSLSEQTVSRGGVALAISLDIVNAFNSLPWDAIRRALAHHQVPPYLHGIIGDYLRDRYIVYMAKDGRKIRREIRRGVPQGSVLGPLLWNLAYDAVLRVDLPAGVNIVCYADDTLVIASGITFERTKELAELGVEVVVAKIHELGLEIAPHKTEALWFHKLPRGREPPNSCVRVGGSEVRVGRYMKYLGLHLDSRWGFEEHFERLVPRIERVAGAMHRLLPNLGGPTEEVRRLYAGVIRSVALYGAPVWAKRLAIRRCRTKIYSVQRRMAIRIVRGYRTISFEAATILARFPPLDILAEMDARVYDRIRALRQSGGSEPEEALESVKRQERQNALATWRTRLEERYEYKRVIGAILPVFDAWMQRRVGRLTYRLTQIITGHGCFGDYLCKIGREATANCFHCDGQDQDSASHTLAVCPAWERERTILVNRIGRDLSLPAVVSAMLSGDSAWRAVATFCESVMTQKEASERDRERADPARRRRRQGVRHGPPIENGVPLPETGPPGLQTLGAGASSV
;
A
#
# COMPACT_ATOMS: atom_id res chain seq x y z
N MET A 1 -12.64 14.44 -20.15
CA MET A 1 -13.23 13.60 -19.07
C MET A 1 -14.62 14.03 -18.63
N GLN A 2 -14.87 15.24 -18.09
CA GLN A 2 -16.23 15.62 -17.68
C GLN A 2 -17.21 15.64 -18.86
N THR A 3 -16.83 16.23 -20.00
CA THR A 3 -17.63 16.20 -21.25
C THR A 3 -17.93 14.77 -21.71
N ILE A 4 -16.93 13.88 -21.67
CA ILE A 4 -17.07 12.45 -22.01
C ILE A 4 -18.16 11.80 -21.14
N ALA A 5 -18.20 12.11 -19.84
CA ALA A 5 -19.21 11.58 -18.94
C ALA A 5 -20.61 12.20 -19.15
N GLU A 6 -20.69 13.52 -19.35
CA GLU A 6 -21.96 14.22 -19.63
C GLU A 6 -22.62 13.73 -20.91
N TRP A 7 -21.81 13.46 -21.94
CA TRP A 7 -22.28 12.99 -23.24
C TRP A 7 -22.31 11.47 -23.38
N ARG A 8 -21.99 10.74 -22.31
CA ARG A 8 -21.93 9.27 -22.29
C ARG A 8 -21.10 8.69 -23.45
N VAL A 9 -19.97 9.31 -23.75
CA VAL A 9 -19.08 8.93 -24.85
C VAL A 9 -18.47 7.55 -24.58
N ALA A 10 -18.63 6.63 -25.54
CA ALA A 10 -18.17 5.26 -25.42
C ALA A 10 -16.63 5.13 -25.54
N LEU A 11 -16.04 5.87 -26.49
CA LEU A 11 -14.62 5.88 -26.82
C LEU A 11 -14.17 7.30 -27.16
N ALA A 12 -12.99 7.72 -26.70
CA ALA A 12 -12.44 9.06 -26.97
C ALA A 12 -10.94 8.97 -27.32
N VAL A 13 -10.52 9.68 -28.36
CA VAL A 13 -9.11 9.85 -28.73
C VAL A 13 -8.65 11.23 -28.28
N VAL A 14 -7.47 11.32 -27.69
CA VAL A 14 -6.92 12.55 -27.11
C VAL A 14 -5.49 12.73 -27.58
N ALA A 15 -5.23 13.78 -28.36
CA ALA A 15 -3.89 14.25 -28.67
C ALA A 15 -3.35 15.12 -27.51
N GLU A 16 -2.05 15.02 -27.27
CA GLU A 16 -1.28 15.65 -26.19
C GLU A 16 -1.97 15.58 -24.80
N PRO A 17 -2.30 14.37 -24.32
CA PRO A 17 -2.88 14.23 -23.00
C PRO A 17 -1.88 14.70 -21.93
N TYR A 18 -2.36 15.47 -20.93
CA TYR A 18 -1.52 15.91 -19.80
C TYR A 18 -0.78 14.75 -19.10
N ALA A 19 -1.42 13.58 -19.03
CA ALA A 19 -0.83 12.32 -18.62
C ALA A 19 -1.72 11.15 -19.09
N VAL A 20 -1.10 10.04 -19.49
CA VAL A 20 -1.80 8.77 -19.75
C VAL A 20 -1.70 7.88 -18.50
N PRO A 21 -2.82 7.56 -17.82
CA PRO A 21 -2.80 6.67 -16.67
C PRO A 21 -2.49 5.23 -17.07
N ASP A 22 -1.71 4.52 -16.26
CA ASP A 22 -1.59 3.06 -16.33
C ASP A 22 -2.90 2.41 -15.82
N HIS A 23 -3.86 2.25 -16.74
CA HIS A 23 -5.19 1.74 -16.43
C HIS A 23 -5.75 0.96 -17.63
N PRO A 24 -6.47 -0.17 -17.44
CA PRO A 24 -7.02 -1.01 -18.53
C PRO A 24 -8.02 -0.33 -19.50
N ARG A 25 -8.29 0.96 -19.30
CA ARG A 25 -9.23 1.76 -20.10
C ARG A 25 -8.51 2.87 -20.89
N TRP A 26 -7.19 2.94 -20.76
CA TRP A 26 -6.35 3.95 -21.37
C TRP A 26 -5.27 3.22 -22.17
N PHE A 27 -5.16 3.59 -23.45
CA PHE A 27 -4.18 3.05 -24.37
C PHE A 27 -3.37 4.24 -24.87
N GLY A 28 -2.12 4.37 -24.42
CA GLY A 28 -1.21 5.43 -24.85
C GLY A 28 -0.23 4.92 -25.91
N ASP A 29 0.25 5.83 -26.74
CA ASP A 29 1.41 5.63 -27.60
C ASP A 29 2.72 5.53 -26.78
N GLU A 30 3.86 5.32 -27.45
CA GLU A 30 5.15 5.16 -26.75
C GLU A 30 5.68 6.47 -26.17
N SER A 31 5.32 7.61 -26.77
CA SER A 31 5.78 8.94 -26.34
C SER A 31 4.83 9.63 -25.35
N GLY A 32 3.62 9.08 -25.16
CA GLY A 32 2.55 9.70 -24.36
C GLY A 32 1.91 10.92 -25.02
N SER A 33 2.10 11.11 -26.32
CA SER A 33 1.55 12.21 -27.12
C SER A 33 0.15 11.94 -27.68
N VAL A 34 -0.32 10.69 -27.70
CA VAL A 34 -1.72 10.37 -28.03
C VAL A 34 -2.23 9.21 -27.21
N ALA A 35 -3.51 9.27 -26.81
CA ALA A 35 -4.15 8.22 -26.07
C ALA A 35 -5.60 7.99 -26.46
N ILE A 36 -6.04 6.73 -26.38
CA ILE A 36 -7.44 6.33 -26.53
C ILE A 36 -7.99 5.93 -25.15
N TYR A 37 -9.13 6.50 -24.80
CA TYR A 37 -9.90 6.20 -23.60
C TYR A 37 -11.17 5.42 -23.94
N TRP A 38 -11.38 4.28 -23.28
CA TRP A 38 -12.58 3.45 -23.39
C TRP A 38 -13.40 3.49 -22.09
N SER A 39 -14.69 3.83 -22.20
CA SER A 39 -15.56 4.00 -21.03
C SER A 39 -15.93 2.68 -20.33
N GLY A 40 -16.03 1.57 -21.07
CA GLY A 40 -16.41 0.25 -20.56
C GLY A 40 -17.74 0.24 -19.79
N GLY A 41 -18.72 1.04 -20.24
CA GLY A 41 -20.08 1.07 -19.68
C GLY A 41 -20.97 -0.07 -20.18
N GLU A 42 -22.15 -0.24 -19.59
CA GLU A 42 -23.19 -1.15 -20.09
C GLU A 42 -23.51 -0.80 -21.56
N GLY A 43 -23.41 -1.80 -22.45
CA GLY A 43 -23.62 -1.63 -23.90
C GLY A 43 -22.41 -1.15 -24.72
N ALA A 44 -21.26 -0.85 -24.10
CA ALA A 44 -20.05 -0.47 -24.83
C ALA A 44 -19.29 -1.73 -25.33
N PRO A 45 -18.92 -1.83 -26.62
CA PRO A 45 -18.15 -2.94 -27.15
C PRO A 45 -16.79 -3.11 -26.44
N PRO A 46 -16.25 -4.35 -26.40
CA PRO A 46 -14.92 -4.61 -25.84
C PRO A 46 -13.85 -3.82 -26.60
N CYS A 47 -12.79 -3.42 -25.89
CA CYS A 47 -11.68 -2.66 -26.43
C CYS A 47 -10.35 -3.34 -26.08
N ALA A 48 -9.47 -3.54 -27.07
CA ALA A 48 -8.15 -4.18 -26.89
C ALA A 48 -7.06 -3.43 -27.67
N LEU A 49 -5.82 -3.42 -27.16
CA LEU A 49 -4.69 -2.81 -27.86
C LEU A 49 -4.30 -3.66 -29.08
N LEU A 50 -4.11 -3.03 -30.24
CA LEU A 50 -3.57 -3.66 -31.44
C LEU A 50 -2.08 -3.34 -31.61
N ARG A 51 -1.75 -2.05 -31.65
CA ARG A 51 -0.38 -1.56 -31.86
C ARG A 51 -0.18 -0.20 -31.23
N ARG A 52 1.08 0.16 -30.94
CA ARG A 52 1.50 1.50 -30.57
C ARG A 52 2.85 1.79 -31.23
N GLY A 53 3.11 3.05 -31.53
CA GLY A 53 4.40 3.55 -31.98
C GLY A 53 4.62 4.96 -31.43
N GLN A 54 5.54 5.73 -32.01
CA GLN A 54 5.74 7.12 -31.62
C GLN A 54 4.71 8.03 -32.29
N GLY A 55 3.78 8.59 -31.51
CA GLY A 55 2.74 9.49 -32.02
C GLY A 55 1.52 8.81 -32.61
N PHE A 56 1.36 7.48 -32.45
CA PHE A 56 0.10 6.80 -32.75
C PHE A 56 -0.17 5.60 -31.82
N VAL A 57 -1.46 5.30 -31.63
CA VAL A 57 -1.92 4.11 -30.92
C VAL A 57 -3.17 3.55 -31.60
N ALA A 58 -3.19 2.23 -31.82
CA ALA A 58 -4.29 1.52 -32.46
C ALA A 58 -4.95 0.56 -31.49
N VAL A 59 -6.28 0.58 -31.44
CA VAL A 59 -7.10 -0.34 -30.63
C VAL A 59 -8.18 -0.98 -31.47
N GLN A 60 -8.53 -2.22 -31.13
CA GLN A 60 -9.75 -2.85 -31.60
C GLN A 60 -10.90 -2.42 -30.70
N TRP A 61 -12.00 -1.95 -31.27
CA TRP A 61 -13.24 -1.62 -30.57
C TRP A 61 -14.43 -2.31 -31.26
N GLY A 62 -14.84 -3.46 -30.71
CA GLY A 62 -15.77 -4.36 -31.39
C GLY A 62 -15.22 -4.83 -32.75
N PRO A 63 -15.94 -4.62 -33.87
CA PRO A 63 -15.46 -4.96 -35.21
C PRO A 63 -14.51 -3.91 -35.83
N LEU A 64 -14.37 -2.73 -35.24
CA LEU A 64 -13.59 -1.62 -35.78
C LEU A 64 -12.15 -1.62 -35.26
N ALA A 65 -11.22 -1.17 -36.09
CA ALA A 65 -9.92 -0.68 -35.67
C ALA A 65 -9.96 0.86 -35.56
N ILE A 66 -9.54 1.41 -34.42
CA ILE A 66 -9.44 2.85 -34.19
C ILE A 66 -7.96 3.19 -34.02
N VAL A 67 -7.44 4.06 -34.89
CA VAL A 67 -6.07 4.58 -34.84
C VAL A 67 -6.10 6.04 -34.41
N GLY A 68 -5.52 6.33 -33.25
CA GLY A 68 -5.32 7.70 -32.77
C GLY A 68 -3.97 8.22 -33.19
N CYS A 69 -3.91 9.41 -33.79
CA CYS A 69 -2.69 10.02 -34.33
C CYS A 69 -2.38 11.38 -33.69
N TYR A 70 -1.10 11.69 -33.54
CA TYR A 70 -0.60 13.03 -33.26
C TYR A 70 0.74 13.24 -33.95
N VAL A 71 0.90 14.38 -34.64
CA VAL A 71 2.18 14.78 -35.23
C VAL A 71 2.52 16.20 -34.81
N SER A 72 3.73 16.40 -34.29
CA SER A 72 4.21 17.73 -33.90
C SER A 72 4.31 18.68 -35.11
N PRO A 73 3.88 19.94 -34.99
CA PRO A 73 4.00 20.92 -36.06
C PRO A 73 5.47 21.22 -36.41
N ASN A 74 6.40 21.01 -35.47
CA ASN A 74 7.84 21.32 -35.62
C ASN A 74 8.65 20.20 -36.30
N ARG A 75 8.02 19.09 -36.70
CA ARG A 75 8.71 18.00 -37.40
C ARG A 75 9.17 18.42 -38.79
N SER A 76 10.34 17.96 -39.23
CA SER A 76 10.80 18.13 -40.62
C SER A 76 9.89 17.36 -41.59
N LEU A 77 9.94 17.66 -42.89
CA LEU A 77 9.10 16.96 -43.87
C LEU A 77 9.49 15.47 -43.97
N ALA A 78 10.79 15.16 -44.01
CA ALA A 78 11.28 13.77 -44.07
C ALA A 78 10.85 12.94 -42.84
N ASP A 79 10.93 13.52 -41.64
CA ASP A 79 10.47 12.85 -40.43
C ASP A 79 8.93 12.69 -40.39
N TYR A 80 8.20 13.58 -41.06
CA TYR A 80 6.75 13.54 -41.18
C TYR A 80 6.30 12.41 -42.12
N GLU A 81 6.97 12.26 -43.26
CA GLU A 81 6.80 11.15 -44.21
C GLU A 81 7.08 9.79 -43.55
N ALA A 82 8.22 9.65 -42.89
CA ALA A 82 8.58 8.42 -42.18
C ALA A 82 7.55 8.01 -41.12
N TYR A 83 6.91 8.98 -40.46
CA TYR A 83 5.81 8.70 -39.54
C TYR A 83 4.54 8.25 -40.23
N LEU A 84 4.16 8.88 -41.33
CA LEU A 84 2.99 8.46 -42.09
C LEU A 84 3.17 7.04 -42.64
N ASP A 85 4.40 6.65 -43.02
CA ASP A 85 4.73 5.28 -43.41
C ASP A 85 4.55 4.29 -42.26
N GLU A 86 4.96 4.65 -41.04
CA GLU A 86 4.75 3.81 -39.86
C GLU A 86 3.26 3.62 -39.55
N VAL A 87 2.48 4.71 -39.62
CA VAL A 87 1.02 4.65 -39.47
C VAL A 87 0.39 3.84 -40.61
N ALA A 88 0.88 3.96 -41.84
CA ALA A 88 0.41 3.18 -42.98
C ALA A 88 0.62 1.67 -42.76
N ASN A 89 1.77 1.27 -42.24
CA ASN A 89 2.03 -0.13 -41.89
C ASN A 89 1.07 -0.64 -40.81
N CYS A 90 0.80 0.16 -39.78
CA CYS A 90 -0.21 -0.16 -38.77
C CYS A 90 -1.61 -0.33 -39.39
N ILE A 91 -2.01 0.55 -40.29
CA ILE A 91 -3.32 0.48 -40.98
C ILE A 91 -3.41 -0.79 -41.85
N ARG A 92 -2.35 -1.13 -42.59
CA ARG A 92 -2.30 -2.36 -43.41
C ARG A 92 -2.43 -3.62 -42.56
N GLU A 93 -1.76 -3.68 -41.40
CA GLU A 93 -1.87 -4.81 -40.45
C GLU A 93 -3.27 -4.94 -39.84
N CYS A 94 -4.03 -3.85 -39.76
CA CYS A 94 -5.39 -3.87 -39.23
C CYS A 94 -6.41 -4.43 -40.24
N GLN A 95 -6.09 -4.49 -41.54
CA GLN A 95 -6.95 -5.06 -42.57
C GLN A 95 -7.21 -6.56 -42.33
N PRO A 96 -8.38 -7.10 -42.71
CA PRO A 96 -9.48 -6.47 -43.47
C PRO A 96 -10.51 -5.71 -42.61
N ARG A 97 -10.20 -5.36 -41.35
CA ARG A 97 -11.17 -4.72 -40.46
C ARG A 97 -11.56 -3.31 -40.96
N PRO A 98 -12.84 -2.89 -40.83
CA PRO A 98 -13.22 -1.49 -40.97
C PRO A 98 -12.38 -0.63 -40.01
N LEU A 99 -11.82 0.47 -40.50
CA LEU A 99 -10.83 1.27 -39.77
C LEU A 99 -11.16 2.75 -39.80
N ILE A 100 -10.93 3.42 -38.66
CA ILE A 100 -10.99 4.87 -38.52
C ILE A 100 -9.65 5.36 -37.96
N ALA A 101 -8.97 6.25 -38.69
CA ALA A 101 -7.77 6.94 -38.24
C ALA A 101 -8.09 8.42 -37.96
N LEU A 102 -7.82 8.91 -36.75
CA LEU A 102 -8.19 10.26 -36.38
C LEU A 102 -7.23 10.89 -35.36
N GLY A 103 -7.05 12.20 -35.45
CA GLY A 103 -6.05 12.87 -34.61
C GLY A 103 -5.66 14.25 -35.10
N ASP A 104 -4.65 14.83 -34.48
CA ASP A 104 -4.06 16.11 -34.89
C ASP A 104 -2.86 15.86 -35.81
N PHE A 105 -3.06 16.12 -37.10
CA PHE A 105 -2.05 15.89 -38.14
C PHE A 105 -1.16 17.12 -38.36
N ASN A 106 -1.52 18.31 -37.85
CA ASN A 106 -0.79 19.55 -38.07
C ASN A 106 -0.42 19.81 -39.56
N ALA A 107 -1.34 19.49 -40.47
CA ALA A 107 -1.18 19.63 -41.91
C ALA A 107 -2.24 20.59 -42.51
N HIS A 108 -1.86 21.38 -43.51
CA HIS A 108 -2.71 22.43 -44.07
C HIS A 108 -2.97 22.20 -45.57
N THR A 109 -4.25 22.03 -45.93
CA THR A 109 -4.69 22.17 -47.33
C THR A 109 -6.08 22.75 -47.42
N ARG A 110 -6.33 23.42 -48.54
CA ARG A 110 -7.66 23.88 -49.00
C ARG A 110 -8.62 22.72 -49.20
N ALA A 111 -8.15 21.50 -49.50
CA ALA A 111 -9.01 20.33 -49.72
C ALA A 111 -9.88 19.97 -48.51
N TRP A 112 -9.42 20.26 -47.28
CA TRP A 112 -10.22 20.14 -46.06
C TRP A 112 -10.46 21.49 -45.36
N GLY A 113 -10.41 22.59 -46.12
CA GLY A 113 -10.91 23.89 -45.69
C GLY A 113 -9.94 24.81 -44.95
N ASN A 114 -8.62 24.59 -45.03
CA ASN A 114 -7.65 25.62 -44.61
C ASN A 114 -7.52 26.74 -45.65
N SER A 115 -7.01 27.90 -45.23
CA SER A 115 -6.79 29.05 -46.14
C SER A 115 -5.56 28.92 -47.03
N ARG A 116 -4.67 27.96 -46.74
CA ARG A 116 -3.40 27.72 -47.42
C ARG A 116 -3.11 26.23 -47.54
N ASP A 117 -2.28 25.91 -48.52
CA ASP A 117 -1.68 24.58 -48.70
C ASP A 117 -0.24 24.59 -48.15
N ASP A 118 0.20 23.46 -47.60
CA ASP A 118 1.59 23.21 -47.22
C ASP A 118 2.06 21.80 -47.66
N PRO A 119 3.38 21.55 -47.76
CA PRO A 119 3.90 20.26 -48.21
C PRO A 119 3.40 19.07 -47.38
N LYS A 120 3.20 19.26 -46.06
CA LYS A 120 2.66 18.22 -45.17
C LYS A 120 1.23 17.84 -45.54
N GLY A 121 0.40 18.82 -45.91
CA GLY A 121 -0.96 18.61 -46.41
C GLY A 121 -0.99 17.74 -47.65
N GLU A 122 -0.09 17.99 -48.60
CA GLU A 122 0.07 17.18 -49.80
C GLU A 122 0.48 15.74 -49.47
N THR A 123 1.48 15.56 -48.59
CA THR A 123 1.90 14.22 -48.14
C THR A 123 0.76 13.43 -47.49
N VAL A 124 -0.05 14.07 -46.63
CA VAL A 124 -1.22 13.41 -46.00
C VAL A 124 -2.26 13.01 -47.05
N MET A 125 -2.49 13.82 -48.09
CA MET A 125 -3.42 13.46 -49.17
C MET A 125 -2.94 12.24 -49.95
N VAL A 126 -1.65 12.19 -50.30
CA VAL A 126 -1.04 11.04 -50.99
C VAL A 126 -1.11 9.78 -50.12
N TRP A 127 -0.77 9.91 -48.83
CA TRP A 127 -0.86 8.84 -47.85
C TRP A 127 -2.28 8.29 -47.70
N ALA A 128 -3.28 9.16 -47.58
CA ALA A 128 -4.67 8.75 -47.45
C ALA A 128 -5.18 8.05 -48.72
N ALA A 129 -4.82 8.58 -49.91
CA ALA A 129 -5.18 7.98 -51.19
C ALA A 129 -4.57 6.58 -51.35
N GLY A 130 -3.29 6.39 -50.99
CA GLY A 130 -2.60 5.10 -51.06
C GLY A 130 -3.14 4.02 -50.11
N LEU A 131 -3.98 4.39 -49.14
CA LEU A 131 -4.61 3.49 -48.17
C LEU A 131 -6.13 3.38 -48.34
N ASP A 132 -6.68 3.95 -49.41
CA ASP A 132 -8.13 4.11 -49.67
C ASP A 132 -8.89 4.68 -48.46
N LEU A 133 -8.29 5.66 -47.80
CA LEU A 133 -8.91 6.39 -46.71
C LEU A 133 -9.72 7.57 -47.24
N ARG A 134 -10.96 7.69 -46.74
CA ARG A 134 -11.87 8.78 -47.09
C ARG A 134 -11.94 9.78 -45.94
N LEU A 135 -11.87 11.06 -46.29
CA LEU A 135 -11.98 12.14 -45.32
C LEU A 135 -13.42 12.27 -44.83
N MET A 136 -13.61 12.24 -43.52
CA MET A 136 -14.91 12.37 -42.86
C MET A 136 -15.20 13.80 -42.36
N ASN A 137 -14.21 14.70 -42.41
CA ASN A 137 -14.41 16.08 -41.99
C ASN A 137 -15.45 16.78 -42.88
N GLN A 138 -16.54 17.25 -42.27
CA GLN A 138 -17.64 17.93 -42.96
C GLN A 138 -17.79 19.39 -42.53
N GLY A 139 -17.95 20.27 -43.50
CA GLY A 139 -18.16 21.71 -43.28
C GLY A 139 -16.87 22.51 -43.09
N SER A 140 -17.01 23.83 -42.91
CA SER A 140 -15.89 24.79 -42.88
C SER A 140 -15.56 25.30 -41.46
N VAL A 141 -15.92 24.53 -40.43
CA VAL A 141 -15.71 24.94 -39.03
C VAL A 141 -14.30 24.56 -38.59
N SER A 142 -13.50 25.55 -38.20
CA SER A 142 -12.12 25.33 -37.74
C SER A 142 -12.06 24.44 -36.49
N THR A 143 -11.11 23.50 -36.49
CA THR A 143 -10.88 22.56 -35.37
C THR A 143 -9.92 23.14 -34.35
N CYS A 144 -8.97 23.99 -34.77
CA CYS A 144 -8.07 24.76 -33.92
C CYS A 144 -8.30 26.27 -34.08
N VAL A 145 -8.41 26.99 -32.96
CA VAL A 145 -8.71 28.42 -32.91
C VAL A 145 -7.78 29.13 -31.94
N ARG A 146 -6.91 29.98 -32.49
CA ARG A 146 -5.92 30.79 -31.76
C ARG A 146 -6.20 32.27 -31.98
N TRP A 147 -5.51 33.13 -31.21
CA TRP A 147 -5.65 34.59 -31.40
C TRP A 147 -5.05 35.07 -32.74
N GLN A 148 -4.08 34.35 -33.28
CA GLN A 148 -3.38 34.65 -34.54
C GLN A 148 -4.06 34.08 -35.80
N GLY A 149 -5.04 33.18 -35.65
CA GLY A 149 -5.65 32.49 -36.78
C GLY A 149 -6.43 31.24 -36.38
N GLU A 150 -7.11 30.64 -37.35
CA GLU A 150 -7.88 29.40 -37.19
C GLU A 150 -7.50 28.40 -38.29
N SER A 151 -7.50 27.11 -37.98
CA SER A 151 -7.10 26.04 -38.89
C SER A 151 -7.95 24.77 -38.71
N ILE A 152 -7.92 23.91 -39.72
CA ILE A 152 -8.49 22.55 -39.70
C ILE A 152 -7.31 21.59 -39.78
N VAL A 153 -6.85 21.14 -38.61
CA VAL A 153 -5.67 20.26 -38.46
C VAL A 153 -6.02 18.93 -37.80
N ASP A 154 -7.18 18.88 -37.13
CA ASP A 154 -7.73 17.66 -36.55
C ASP A 154 -8.55 16.93 -37.62
N LEU A 155 -8.02 15.82 -38.15
CA LEU A 155 -8.59 15.09 -39.28
C LEU A 155 -9.15 13.74 -38.83
N THR A 156 -10.24 13.31 -39.48
CA THR A 156 -10.88 11.99 -39.32
C THR A 156 -10.92 11.30 -40.67
N TRP A 157 -10.25 10.17 -40.77
CA TRP A 157 -10.16 9.32 -41.95
C TRP A 157 -10.84 7.98 -41.68
N ALA A 158 -11.56 7.43 -42.66
CA ALA A 158 -12.21 6.13 -42.54
C ALA A 158 -12.05 5.31 -43.82
N THR A 159 -11.90 4.00 -43.69
CA THR A 159 -12.01 3.09 -44.84
C THR A 159 -13.46 3.04 -45.34
N PRO A 160 -13.75 2.66 -46.60
CA PRO A 160 -15.11 2.65 -47.12
C PRO A 160 -16.11 1.85 -46.29
N PRO A 161 -15.77 0.65 -45.74
CA PRO A 161 -16.66 -0.06 -44.83
C PRO A 161 -16.93 0.70 -43.52
N ALA A 162 -15.94 1.41 -42.97
CA ALA A 162 -16.11 2.19 -41.75
C ALA A 162 -16.92 3.48 -41.97
N MET A 163 -16.82 4.09 -43.16
CA MET A 163 -17.60 5.27 -43.55
C MET A 163 -19.10 5.02 -43.44
N GLN A 164 -19.58 3.84 -43.84
CA GLN A 164 -21.01 3.48 -43.75
C GLN A 164 -21.51 3.33 -42.31
N MET A 165 -20.61 3.16 -41.35
CA MET A 165 -20.94 3.01 -39.93
C MET A 165 -20.98 4.37 -39.19
N LEU A 166 -20.49 5.44 -39.83
CA LEU A 166 -20.33 6.76 -39.23
C LEU A 166 -21.52 7.66 -39.55
N SER A 167 -22.04 8.36 -38.53
CA SER A 167 -23.07 9.38 -38.73
C SER A 167 -22.91 10.57 -37.79
N GLY A 168 -23.45 11.72 -38.18
CA GLY A 168 -23.50 12.91 -37.32
C GLY A 168 -22.14 13.53 -36.98
N TRP A 169 -21.15 13.43 -37.89
CA TRP A 169 -19.84 14.07 -37.72
C TRP A 169 -19.97 15.60 -37.66
N ARG A 170 -19.40 16.21 -36.63
CA ARG A 170 -19.38 17.67 -36.46
C ARG A 170 -18.30 18.14 -35.48
N VAL A 171 -17.87 19.38 -35.64
CA VAL A 171 -17.09 20.11 -34.64
C VAL A 171 -18.04 20.69 -33.58
N ALA A 172 -17.83 20.35 -32.31
CA ALA A 172 -18.68 20.78 -31.21
C ALA A 172 -18.42 22.25 -30.81
N GLU A 173 -19.21 23.17 -31.37
CA GLU A 173 -19.18 24.58 -31.03
C GLU A 173 -19.92 24.91 -29.73
N GLU A 174 -20.74 23.98 -29.25
CA GLU A 174 -21.56 24.09 -28.04
C GLU A 174 -20.82 23.79 -26.74
N VAL A 175 -19.51 23.48 -26.79
CA VAL A 175 -18.66 23.21 -25.63
C VAL A 175 -17.43 24.11 -25.59
N VAL A 176 -17.17 24.70 -24.42
CA VAL A 176 -15.89 25.34 -24.10
C VAL A 176 -14.91 24.26 -23.66
N THR A 177 -13.84 24.10 -24.43
CA THR A 177 -12.77 23.12 -24.20
C THR A 177 -11.68 23.65 -23.29
N LEU A 178 -11.57 24.99 -23.12
CA LEU A 178 -10.43 25.68 -22.48
C LEU A 178 -9.07 25.37 -23.15
N SER A 179 -9.11 24.81 -24.37
CA SER A 179 -7.99 24.56 -25.27
C SER A 179 -8.23 25.38 -26.55
N ASP A 180 -7.16 25.61 -27.29
CA ASP A 180 -7.22 26.10 -28.67
C ASP A 180 -7.87 25.09 -29.63
N HIS A 181 -7.90 23.80 -29.30
CA HIS A 181 -8.60 22.77 -30.06
C HIS A 181 -10.06 22.60 -29.61
N ARG A 182 -10.93 22.27 -30.58
CA ARG A 182 -12.35 21.96 -30.39
C ARG A 182 -12.58 20.45 -30.44
N HIS A 183 -13.63 19.98 -29.77
CA HIS A 183 -13.98 18.57 -29.82
C HIS A 183 -14.63 18.23 -31.17
N ILE A 184 -14.22 17.12 -31.78
CA ILE A 184 -14.93 16.46 -32.87
C ILE A 184 -15.81 15.37 -32.28
N VAL A 185 -17.06 15.27 -32.73
CA VAL A 185 -18.00 14.24 -32.28
C VAL A 185 -18.73 13.63 -33.47
N PHE A 186 -18.97 12.32 -33.39
CA PHE A 186 -19.73 11.53 -34.35
C PHE A 186 -20.26 10.25 -33.67
N ASN A 187 -21.24 9.61 -34.28
CA ASN A 187 -21.81 8.34 -33.85
C ASN A 187 -21.27 7.20 -34.71
N VAL A 188 -21.14 6.01 -34.09
CA VAL A 188 -20.73 4.78 -34.75
C VAL A 188 -21.80 3.73 -34.53
N ALA A 189 -22.43 3.27 -35.61
CA ALA A 189 -23.45 2.22 -35.56
C ALA A 189 -22.78 0.84 -35.50
N LEU A 190 -22.87 0.19 -34.34
CA LEU A 190 -22.39 -1.17 -34.11
C LEU A 190 -23.62 -2.06 -33.93
N ARG A 191 -23.87 -3.00 -34.86
CA ARG A 191 -24.94 -4.00 -34.68
C ARG A 191 -24.71 -4.72 -33.34
N GLN A 192 -25.64 -4.55 -32.41
CA GLN A 192 -25.65 -5.30 -31.15
C GLN A 192 -26.35 -6.64 -31.39
N PRO A 193 -25.86 -7.77 -30.84
CA PRO A 193 -26.71 -8.90 -30.56
C PRO A 193 -27.70 -8.51 -29.45
N ASP A 194 -28.97 -8.82 -29.65
CA ASP A 194 -30.04 -8.64 -28.68
C ASP A 194 -29.65 -9.25 -27.33
N SER A 195 -29.52 -8.40 -26.31
CA SER A 195 -29.45 -8.84 -24.92
C SER A 195 -30.51 -8.12 -24.11
N ASN A 196 -31.63 -8.82 -23.95
CA ASN A 196 -32.77 -8.46 -23.12
C ASN A 196 -32.33 -8.42 -21.63
N PRO A 197 -32.52 -7.32 -20.87
CA PRO A 197 -32.24 -7.33 -19.44
C PRO A 197 -33.54 -7.45 -18.64
N SER A 198 -34.07 -8.66 -18.49
CA SER A 198 -35.03 -8.97 -17.42
C SER A 198 -34.31 -9.71 -16.29
N ARG A 199 -33.56 -8.99 -15.46
CA ARG A 199 -33.11 -9.50 -14.16
C ARG A 199 -33.98 -8.88 -13.07
N ARG A 200 -34.92 -9.69 -12.57
CA ARG A 200 -35.65 -9.40 -11.34
C ARG A 200 -34.64 -9.30 -10.19
N ASP A 201 -34.80 -8.24 -9.41
CA ASP A 201 -33.93 -7.82 -8.32
C ASP A 201 -34.12 -8.77 -7.12
N SER A 202 -33.40 -9.89 -7.09
CA SER A 202 -33.21 -10.71 -5.88
C SER A 202 -31.81 -10.46 -5.30
N SER A 203 -31.41 -9.20 -5.22
CA SER A 203 -30.15 -8.83 -4.56
C SER A 203 -30.29 -9.09 -3.06
N PRO A 204 -29.35 -9.80 -2.40
CA PRO A 204 -29.37 -9.94 -0.95
C PRO A 204 -29.39 -8.57 -0.26
N PRO A 205 -30.03 -8.45 0.91
CA PRO A 205 -30.18 -7.18 1.60
C PRO A 205 -28.80 -6.56 1.88
N ARG A 206 -28.68 -5.27 1.52
CA ARG A 206 -27.41 -4.56 1.58
C ARG A 206 -26.95 -4.40 3.04
N ARG A 207 -25.63 -4.39 3.24
CA ARG A 207 -24.99 -4.22 4.57
C ARG A 207 -25.41 -2.91 5.24
N TRP A 208 -25.55 -2.92 6.57
CA TRP A 208 -25.75 -1.72 7.40
C TRP A 208 -24.58 -0.73 7.32
N CYS A 209 -24.90 0.57 7.31
CA CYS A 209 -23.92 1.65 7.18
C CYS A 209 -23.43 2.15 8.56
N LEU A 210 -22.43 1.47 9.12
CA LEU A 210 -21.87 1.80 10.45
C LEU A 210 -21.41 3.27 10.62
N LYS A 211 -21.10 3.97 9.53
CA LYS A 211 -20.73 5.40 9.57
C LYS A 211 -21.91 6.34 9.90
N ARG A 212 -23.14 5.85 9.74
CA ARG A 212 -24.39 6.56 10.02
C ARG A 212 -25.14 5.90 11.18
N LEU A 213 -24.39 5.24 12.07
CA LEU A 213 -24.93 4.68 13.30
C LEU A 213 -25.38 5.83 14.20
N ASP A 214 -26.64 5.78 14.61
CA ASP A 214 -27.22 6.58 15.67
C ASP A 214 -27.04 5.80 16.99
N GLN A 215 -26.12 6.26 17.84
CA GLN A 215 -25.75 5.53 19.05
C GLN A 215 -26.87 5.58 20.10
N ASP A 216 -27.53 6.72 20.26
CA ASP A 216 -28.61 6.89 21.23
C ASP A 216 -29.80 5.99 20.90
N LYS A 217 -30.17 5.90 19.61
CA LYS A 217 -31.22 4.95 19.18
C LYS A 217 -30.83 3.49 19.38
N LEU A 218 -29.57 3.15 19.15
CA LEU A 218 -29.08 1.79 19.37
C LEU A 218 -29.16 1.43 20.85
N GLU A 219 -28.70 2.31 21.73
CA GLU A 219 -28.74 2.11 23.18
C GLU A 219 -30.18 2.00 23.69
N ALA A 220 -31.07 2.90 23.27
CA ALA A 220 -32.48 2.84 23.61
C ALA A 220 -33.15 1.53 23.14
N ALA A 221 -32.91 1.11 21.89
CA ALA A 221 -33.45 -0.15 21.37
C ALA A 221 -32.91 -1.38 22.12
N ALA A 222 -31.64 -1.36 22.52
CA ALA A 222 -31.04 -2.44 23.31
C ALA A 222 -31.60 -2.51 24.75
N ILE A 223 -31.87 -1.36 25.38
CA ILE A 223 -32.50 -1.29 26.70
C ILE A 223 -33.93 -1.83 26.63
N VAL A 224 -34.72 -1.41 25.64
CA VAL A 224 -36.09 -1.92 25.45
C VAL A 224 -36.07 -3.43 25.22
N ALA A 225 -35.13 -3.94 24.42
CA ALA A 225 -34.98 -5.38 24.19
C ALA A 225 -34.50 -6.18 25.43
N SER A 226 -33.97 -5.51 26.46
CA SER A 226 -33.61 -6.15 27.73
C SER A 226 -34.77 -6.27 28.71
N TRP A 227 -35.92 -5.62 28.44
CA TRP A 227 -37.08 -5.74 29.29
C TRP A 227 -37.67 -7.15 29.20
N PRO A 228 -38.05 -7.77 30.33
CA PRO A 228 -38.60 -9.12 30.32
C PRO A 228 -39.98 -9.13 29.64
N GLU A 229 -40.09 -9.84 28.52
CA GLU A 229 -41.40 -10.29 28.00
C GLU A 229 -41.78 -11.55 28.77
N ASN A 230 -42.82 -11.47 29.62
CA ASN A 230 -43.45 -12.58 30.37
C ASN A 230 -42.52 -13.71 30.82
N ALA A 231 -42.02 -13.58 32.05
CA ALA A 231 -41.23 -14.59 32.74
C ALA A 231 -42.06 -15.84 33.09
N GLU A 232 -42.33 -16.69 32.10
CA GLU A 232 -42.41 -18.13 32.37
C GLU A 232 -40.99 -18.67 32.19
N GLU A 233 -40.48 -19.35 33.23
CA GLU A 233 -39.18 -20.00 33.27
C GLU A 233 -39.09 -21.12 32.22
N VAL A 234 -38.89 -20.75 30.95
CA VAL A 234 -38.43 -21.70 29.95
C VAL A 234 -36.98 -21.97 30.29
N GLN A 235 -36.69 -23.19 30.76
CA GLN A 235 -35.33 -23.73 30.79
C GLN A 235 -34.70 -23.50 29.40
N SER A 236 -33.90 -22.45 29.31
CA SER A 236 -33.60 -21.80 28.04
C SER A 236 -32.68 -22.69 27.19
N ASP A 237 -33.26 -23.32 26.19
CA ASP A 237 -32.53 -23.97 25.09
C ASP A 237 -31.50 -22.98 24.50
N PRO A 238 -30.19 -23.32 24.50
CA PRO A 238 -29.16 -22.46 23.92
C PRO A 238 -29.40 -22.07 22.45
N GLU A 239 -30.09 -22.92 21.68
CA GLU A 239 -30.38 -22.64 20.27
C GLU A 239 -31.45 -21.55 20.13
N GLY A 240 -32.55 -21.65 20.88
CA GLY A 240 -33.59 -20.64 20.95
C GLY A 240 -33.06 -19.25 21.32
N GLU A 241 -32.26 -19.17 22.39
CA GLU A 241 -31.65 -17.91 22.83
C GLU A 241 -30.65 -17.34 21.82
N ALA A 242 -29.83 -18.18 21.17
CA ALA A 242 -28.91 -17.71 20.13
C ALA A 242 -29.67 -17.11 18.92
N ASN A 243 -30.82 -17.70 18.55
CA ASN A 243 -31.69 -17.18 17.49
C ASN A 243 -32.40 -15.88 17.92
N TRP A 244 -32.83 -15.78 19.18
CA TRP A 244 -33.35 -14.55 19.75
C TRP A 244 -32.32 -13.41 19.64
N PHE A 245 -31.07 -13.65 20.07
CA PHE A 245 -29.99 -12.66 19.96
C PHE A 245 -29.77 -12.20 18.52
N ARG A 246 -29.76 -13.13 17.56
CA ARG A 246 -29.62 -12.81 16.13
C ARG A 246 -30.77 -11.92 15.62
N GLY A 247 -32.01 -12.27 15.94
CA GLY A 247 -33.19 -11.52 15.53
C GLY A 247 -33.23 -10.12 16.14
N THR A 248 -33.08 -10.04 17.46
CA THR A 248 -33.08 -8.79 18.23
C THR A 248 -31.97 -7.85 17.76
N MET A 249 -30.75 -8.33 17.56
CA MET A 249 -29.65 -7.50 17.08
C MET A 249 -29.87 -6.98 15.66
N ALA A 250 -30.53 -7.74 14.78
CA ALA A 250 -30.90 -7.27 13.46
C ALA A 250 -31.91 -6.11 13.53
N GLN A 251 -32.93 -6.22 14.39
CA GLN A 251 -33.91 -5.16 14.64
C GLN A 251 -33.25 -3.90 15.22
N ILE A 252 -32.39 -4.04 16.23
CA ILE A 252 -31.60 -2.93 16.79
C ILE A 252 -30.78 -2.24 15.70
N CYS A 253 -30.16 -3.01 14.80
CA CYS A 253 -29.40 -2.46 13.68
C CYS A 253 -30.29 -1.72 12.67
N ASP A 254 -31.45 -2.27 12.31
CA ASP A 254 -32.39 -1.64 11.37
C ASP A 254 -32.97 -0.32 11.94
N LEU A 255 -33.22 -0.24 13.25
CA LEU A 255 -33.67 0.98 13.93
C LEU A 255 -32.58 2.06 14.06
N SER A 256 -31.32 1.64 14.22
CA SER A 256 -30.21 2.55 14.52
C SER A 256 -29.39 2.99 13.31
N MET A 257 -29.48 2.30 12.17
CA MET A 257 -28.70 2.70 10.99
C MET A 257 -29.28 2.25 9.62
N PRO A 258 -29.14 3.08 8.58
CA PRO A 258 -29.60 2.73 7.24
C PRO A 258 -28.68 1.72 6.55
N ARG A 259 -29.22 1.00 5.56
CA ARG A 259 -28.43 0.12 4.66
C ARG A 259 -27.67 0.93 3.60
N ILE A 260 -26.50 0.43 3.19
CA ILE A 260 -25.62 1.14 2.23
C ILE A 260 -26.29 1.25 0.85
N SER A 261 -26.42 2.47 0.31
CA SER A 261 -26.83 2.73 -1.06
C SER A 261 -25.63 2.96 -1.99
N ARG A 262 -25.77 2.70 -3.30
CA ARG A 262 -24.71 3.01 -4.29
C ARG A 262 -24.62 4.53 -4.47
N PRO A 263 -23.49 5.19 -4.17
CA PRO A 263 -23.35 6.60 -4.47
C PRO A 263 -23.25 6.83 -5.98
N LYS A 264 -23.96 7.83 -6.52
CA LYS A 264 -23.75 8.33 -7.89
C LYS A 264 -22.32 8.88 -7.98
N ARG A 265 -21.46 8.27 -8.80
CA ARG A 265 -20.06 8.72 -8.96
C ARG A 265 -20.02 10.06 -9.68
N LYS A 266 -19.33 11.05 -9.10
CA LYS A 266 -18.93 12.27 -9.83
C LYS A 266 -17.83 11.91 -10.85
N ALA A 267 -17.96 12.36 -12.10
CA ALA A 267 -16.99 12.08 -13.16
C ALA A 267 -15.66 12.83 -12.97
N ALA A 268 -15.68 14.05 -12.43
CA ALA A 268 -14.52 14.76 -11.93
C ALA A 268 -14.69 15.12 -10.44
N TYR A 269 -13.66 14.89 -9.63
CA TYR A 269 -13.73 15.07 -8.17
C TYR A 269 -13.97 16.53 -7.74
N TRP A 270 -13.48 17.48 -8.52
CA TRP A 270 -13.56 18.92 -8.28
C TRP A 270 -14.81 19.58 -8.90
N TRP A 271 -15.68 18.82 -9.58
CA TRP A 271 -16.85 19.38 -10.26
C TRP A 271 -17.94 19.82 -9.28
N SER A 272 -18.49 21.02 -9.50
CA SER A 272 -19.53 21.64 -8.68
C SER A 272 -20.60 22.33 -9.54
N ALA A 273 -21.75 22.64 -8.93
CA ALA A 273 -22.81 23.40 -9.59
C ALA A 273 -22.34 24.81 -10.01
N GLU A 274 -21.49 25.44 -9.20
CA GLU A 274 -20.87 26.74 -9.51
C GLU A 274 -20.00 26.67 -10.78
N ILE A 275 -19.15 25.65 -10.91
CA ILE A 275 -18.32 25.46 -12.11
C ILE A 275 -19.19 25.19 -13.33
N ALA A 276 -20.26 24.41 -13.18
CA ALA A 276 -21.22 24.18 -14.26
C ALA A 276 -21.87 25.51 -14.72
N ARG A 277 -22.28 26.37 -13.77
CA ARG A 277 -22.83 27.71 -14.06
C ARG A 277 -21.80 28.60 -14.78
N LEU A 278 -20.56 28.67 -14.29
CA LEU A 278 -19.48 29.45 -14.92
C LEU A 278 -19.15 28.94 -16.33
N ARG A 279 -19.19 27.61 -16.55
CA ARG A 279 -19.05 27.02 -17.88
C ARG A 279 -20.18 27.43 -18.82
N ALA A 280 -21.43 27.47 -18.33
CA ALA A 280 -22.57 27.94 -19.11
C ALA A 280 -22.48 29.44 -19.45
N ILE A 281 -21.99 30.28 -18.54
CA ILE A 281 -21.75 31.72 -18.79
C ILE A 281 -20.66 31.89 -19.84
N CYS A 282 -19.52 31.20 -19.69
CA CYS A 282 -18.43 31.22 -20.66
C CYS A 282 -18.91 30.79 -22.06
N LEU A 283 -19.74 29.75 -22.13
CA LEU A 283 -20.41 29.31 -23.36
C LEU A 283 -21.30 30.39 -23.98
N ARG A 284 -22.11 31.08 -23.18
CA ARG A 284 -22.99 32.15 -23.64
C ARG A 284 -22.19 33.31 -24.23
N CYS A 285 -21.16 33.79 -23.53
CA CYS A 285 -20.29 34.87 -23.99
C CYS A 285 -19.55 34.47 -25.27
N ARG A 286 -19.05 33.23 -25.36
CA ARG A 286 -18.44 32.70 -26.58
C ARG A 286 -19.41 32.72 -27.76
N ARG A 287 -20.65 32.23 -27.57
CA ARG A 287 -21.68 32.22 -28.64
C ARG A 287 -22.00 33.63 -29.12
N GLN A 288 -22.11 34.61 -28.23
CA GLN A 288 -22.33 36.01 -28.60
C GLN A 288 -21.16 36.58 -29.42
N TYR A 289 -19.93 36.40 -28.94
CA TYR A 289 -18.71 36.79 -29.66
C TYR A 289 -18.61 36.14 -31.05
N THR A 290 -18.79 34.81 -31.14
CA THR A 290 -18.68 34.08 -32.41
C THR A 290 -19.77 34.51 -33.40
N ARG A 291 -21.00 34.77 -32.94
CA ARG A 291 -22.08 35.28 -33.79
C ARG A 291 -21.78 36.69 -34.32
N ALA A 292 -21.31 37.60 -33.46
CA ALA A 292 -20.92 38.95 -33.88
C ALA A 292 -19.75 38.92 -34.87
N ARG A 293 -18.75 38.07 -34.63
CA ARG A 293 -17.60 37.89 -35.52
C ARG A 293 -17.98 37.31 -36.89
N ARG A 294 -18.95 36.40 -36.96
CA ARG A 294 -19.47 35.85 -38.23
C ARG A 294 -20.24 36.89 -39.05
N ARG A 295 -20.85 37.89 -38.38
CA ARG A 295 -21.54 39.02 -39.02
C ARG A 295 -20.60 40.15 -39.45
N ARG A 296 -19.31 39.87 -39.70
CA ARG A 296 -18.22 40.84 -39.94
C ARG A 296 -18.50 41.96 -40.96
N ARG A 297 -19.51 41.83 -41.83
CA ARG A 297 -19.97 42.90 -42.74
C ARG A 297 -20.96 43.91 -42.13
N ARG A 298 -21.47 43.72 -40.90
CA ARG A 298 -22.52 44.55 -40.26
C ARG A 298 -22.28 44.93 -38.79
N ALA A 299 -21.29 44.36 -38.10
CA ALA A 299 -21.05 44.62 -36.68
C ALA A 299 -19.86 45.57 -36.47
N PRO A 300 -19.98 46.63 -35.64
CA PRO A 300 -18.86 47.54 -35.33
C PRO A 300 -17.67 46.81 -34.69
N PRO A 301 -16.41 47.16 -35.05
CA PRO A 301 -15.21 46.58 -34.44
C PRO A 301 -15.18 46.67 -32.90
N GLU A 302 -15.71 47.76 -32.35
CA GLU A 302 -15.82 47.99 -30.90
C GLU A 302 -16.75 46.99 -30.20
N GLU A 303 -17.86 46.61 -30.84
CA GLU A 303 -18.79 45.61 -30.31
C GLU A 303 -18.12 44.24 -30.22
N ILE A 304 -17.34 43.88 -31.25
CA ILE A 304 -16.57 42.63 -31.29
C ILE A 304 -15.51 42.62 -30.20
N ALA A 305 -14.79 43.73 -29.99
CA ALA A 305 -13.79 43.89 -28.94
C ALA A 305 -14.40 43.76 -27.53
N ARG A 306 -15.55 44.38 -27.29
CA ARG A 306 -16.29 44.29 -26.02
C ARG A 306 -16.75 42.86 -25.71
N LEU A 307 -17.37 42.18 -26.69
CA LEU A 307 -17.81 40.79 -26.55
C LEU A 307 -16.64 39.83 -26.33
N TYR A 308 -15.49 40.10 -26.95
CA TYR A 308 -14.25 39.36 -26.71
C TYR A 308 -13.71 39.59 -25.29
N GLY A 309 -13.72 40.83 -24.79
CA GLY A 309 -13.38 41.16 -23.41
C GLY A 309 -14.25 40.41 -22.40
N ALA A 310 -15.56 40.35 -22.63
CA ALA A 310 -16.50 39.60 -21.80
C ALA A 310 -16.21 38.08 -21.83
N TYR A 311 -15.92 37.51 -23.00
CA TYR A 311 -15.52 36.09 -23.12
C TYR A 311 -14.22 35.78 -22.38
N ARG A 312 -13.20 36.66 -22.48
CA ARG A 312 -11.93 36.51 -21.74
C ARG A 312 -12.15 36.57 -20.23
N ALA A 313 -12.95 37.51 -19.76
CA ALA A 313 -13.27 37.63 -18.34
C ALA A 313 -13.98 36.37 -17.82
N ALA A 314 -14.98 35.87 -18.54
CA ALA A 314 -15.69 34.62 -18.18
C ALA A 314 -14.77 33.40 -18.19
N THR A 315 -13.83 33.32 -19.16
CA THR A 315 -12.83 32.25 -19.23
C THR A 315 -11.88 32.28 -18.03
N LYS A 316 -11.37 33.48 -17.68
CA LYS A 316 -10.51 33.68 -16.51
C LYS A 316 -11.23 33.31 -15.21
N ALA A 317 -12.49 33.73 -15.05
CA ALA A 317 -13.31 33.37 -13.89
C ALA A 317 -13.50 31.83 -13.77
N LEU A 318 -13.78 31.15 -14.88
CA LEU A 318 -13.90 29.69 -14.90
C LEU A 318 -12.57 29.00 -14.55
N GLN A 319 -11.45 29.46 -15.09
CA GLN A 319 -10.12 28.92 -14.77
C GLN A 319 -9.75 29.10 -13.30
N ILE A 320 -10.02 30.29 -12.74
CA ILE A 320 -9.81 30.58 -11.31
C ILE A 320 -10.69 29.65 -10.46
N ALA A 321 -11.98 29.51 -10.78
CA ALA A 321 -12.89 28.65 -10.04
C ALA A 321 -12.46 27.17 -10.07
N ILE A 322 -12.02 26.66 -11.23
CA ILE A 322 -11.49 25.28 -11.35
C ILE A 322 -10.22 25.12 -10.51
N THR A 323 -9.32 26.10 -10.56
CA THR A 323 -8.06 26.08 -9.79
C THR A 323 -8.34 26.10 -8.29
N ASN A 324 -9.23 26.98 -7.83
CA ASN A 324 -9.66 27.07 -6.43
C ASN A 324 -10.38 25.80 -5.97
N ALA A 325 -11.22 25.19 -6.82
CA ALA A 325 -11.88 23.92 -6.49
C ALA A 325 -10.89 22.77 -6.36
N ARG A 326 -9.92 22.65 -7.28
CA ARG A 326 -8.83 21.65 -7.18
C ARG A 326 -8.00 21.85 -5.91
N SER A 327 -7.63 23.08 -5.60
CA SER A 327 -6.89 23.43 -4.38
C SER A 327 -7.69 23.13 -3.11
N ARG A 328 -8.99 23.45 -3.07
CA ARG A 328 -9.89 23.10 -1.95
C ARG A 328 -9.99 21.59 -1.76
N SER A 329 -10.26 20.83 -2.82
CA SER A 329 -10.31 19.37 -2.74
C SER A 329 -8.99 18.74 -2.32
N TRP A 330 -7.85 19.32 -2.72
CA TRP A 330 -6.54 18.90 -2.22
C TRP A 330 -6.36 19.19 -0.73
N LYS A 331 -6.79 20.38 -0.28
CA LYS A 331 -6.77 20.75 1.15
C LYS A 331 -7.65 19.81 1.99
N GLU A 332 -8.88 19.54 1.55
CA GLU A 332 -9.80 18.59 2.19
C GLU A 332 -9.20 17.17 2.24
N LEU A 333 -8.53 16.74 1.16
CA LEU A 333 -7.83 15.45 1.13
C LEU A 333 -6.75 15.37 2.20
N LEU A 334 -5.98 16.45 2.39
CA LEU A 334 -4.92 16.54 3.38
C LEU A 334 -5.43 16.69 4.81
N GLU A 335 -6.50 17.46 5.03
CA GLU A 335 -7.18 17.54 6.32
C GLU A 335 -7.74 16.17 6.71
N GLY A 336 -8.35 15.46 5.75
CA GLY A 336 -8.74 14.07 5.92
C GLY A 336 -7.58 13.14 6.24
N LEU A 337 -6.40 13.37 5.64
CA LEU A 337 -5.18 12.62 5.93
C LEU A 337 -4.60 12.93 7.32
N ASN A 338 -4.63 14.19 7.75
CA ASN A 338 -4.18 14.59 9.08
C ASN A 338 -5.12 14.05 10.16
N LYS A 339 -6.43 13.96 9.89
CA LYS A 339 -7.42 13.39 10.81
C LYS A 339 -7.35 11.86 10.87
N ASP A 340 -7.23 11.20 9.72
CA ASP A 340 -7.08 9.74 9.60
C ASP A 340 -5.94 9.42 8.62
N PRO A 341 -4.72 9.22 9.14
CA PRO A 341 -3.56 8.89 8.32
C PRO A 341 -3.69 7.58 7.55
N TRP A 342 -4.58 6.69 7.96
CA TRP A 342 -4.85 5.38 7.33
C TRP A 342 -6.14 5.39 6.49
N GLY A 343 -6.73 6.57 6.32
CA GLY A 343 -7.99 6.79 5.66
C GLY A 343 -7.92 6.67 4.15
N ARG A 344 -8.86 7.34 3.49
CA ARG A 344 -9.03 7.29 2.03
C ARG A 344 -7.75 7.67 1.26
N PRO A 345 -6.97 8.73 1.61
CA PRO A 345 -5.79 9.10 0.84
C PRO A 345 -4.69 8.03 0.86
N TYR A 346 -4.43 7.44 2.03
CA TYR A 346 -3.50 6.32 2.19
C TYR A 346 -3.90 5.10 1.36
N ARG A 347 -5.19 4.71 1.44
CA ARG A 347 -5.70 3.57 0.69
C ARG A 347 -5.64 3.81 -0.82
N MET A 348 -5.86 5.05 -1.26
CA MET A 348 -5.79 5.42 -2.67
C MET A 348 -4.39 5.22 -3.23
N VAL A 349 -3.37 5.72 -2.53
CA VAL A 349 -1.99 5.72 -3.01
C VAL A 349 -1.32 4.35 -2.95
N LEU A 350 -1.71 3.50 -2.00
CA LEU A 350 -1.26 2.11 -1.96
C LEU A 350 -2.07 1.17 -2.86
N GLY A 351 -2.98 1.68 -3.71
CA GLY A 351 -3.82 0.83 -4.56
C GLY A 351 -4.78 -0.07 -3.76
N LYS A 352 -5.05 0.27 -2.49
CA LYS A 352 -5.95 -0.46 -1.58
C LYS A 352 -7.41 -0.02 -1.74
N LEU A 353 -7.69 1.07 -2.47
CA LEU A 353 -9.04 1.40 -2.94
C LEU A 353 -9.33 0.61 -4.21
N ARG A 354 -9.81 -0.61 -4.05
CA ARG A 354 -10.33 -1.37 -5.20
C ARG A 354 -11.70 -0.78 -5.58
N PRO A 355 -12.01 -0.66 -6.89
CA PRO A 355 -13.39 -0.52 -7.32
C PRO A 355 -14.23 -1.60 -6.64
N TRP A 356 -15.51 -1.32 -6.39
CA TRP A 356 -16.39 -2.39 -5.92
C TRP A 356 -16.38 -3.49 -6.98
N SER A 357 -15.89 -4.66 -6.57
CA SER A 357 -15.90 -5.89 -7.34
C SER A 357 -16.66 -6.90 -6.50
N PRO A 358 -17.52 -7.72 -7.10
CA PRO A 358 -18.10 -8.86 -6.41
C PRO A 358 -17.00 -9.74 -5.78
N PRO A 359 -17.30 -10.47 -4.70
CA PRO A 359 -16.44 -11.54 -4.20
C PRO A 359 -15.97 -12.47 -5.33
N LEU A 360 -14.76 -13.04 -5.22
CA LEU A 360 -14.23 -13.92 -6.27
C LEU A 360 -15.15 -15.13 -6.54
N THR A 361 -15.90 -15.60 -5.55
CA THR A 361 -16.91 -16.65 -5.71
C THR A 361 -18.03 -16.27 -6.70
N GLU A 362 -18.33 -14.98 -6.87
CA GLU A 362 -19.33 -14.47 -7.81
C GLU A 362 -18.75 -14.12 -9.19
N ILE A 363 -17.43 -14.19 -9.36
CA ILE A 363 -16.74 -13.81 -10.61
C ILE A 363 -16.15 -15.03 -11.31
N LEU A 364 -15.62 -15.99 -10.54
CA LEU A 364 -14.96 -17.17 -11.07
C LEU A 364 -15.92 -18.01 -11.91
N ASP A 365 -15.33 -18.68 -12.90
CA ASP A 365 -16.01 -19.72 -13.66
C ASP A 365 -16.51 -20.83 -12.70
N PRO A 366 -17.74 -21.36 -12.87
CA PRO A 366 -18.32 -22.36 -11.97
C PRO A 366 -17.45 -23.61 -11.79
N ASP A 367 -16.85 -24.13 -12.87
CA ASP A 367 -16.05 -25.36 -12.81
C ASP A 367 -14.74 -25.11 -12.07
N LEU A 368 -14.11 -23.96 -12.34
CA LEU A 368 -12.94 -23.53 -11.58
C LEU A 368 -13.28 -23.33 -10.11
N LEU A 369 -14.39 -22.65 -9.80
CA LEU A 369 -14.83 -22.42 -8.43
C LEU A 369 -15.04 -23.73 -7.66
N GLU A 370 -15.70 -24.71 -8.29
CA GLU A 370 -15.91 -26.02 -7.67
C GLU A 370 -14.58 -26.74 -7.42
N ARG A 371 -13.66 -26.76 -8.40
CA ARG A 371 -12.30 -27.31 -8.18
C ARG A 371 -11.55 -26.60 -7.05
N VAL A 372 -11.66 -25.27 -6.96
CA VAL A 372 -11.02 -24.50 -5.88
C VAL A 372 -11.60 -24.91 -4.53
N ILE A 373 -12.93 -25.00 -4.42
CA ILE A 373 -13.61 -25.31 -3.16
C ILE A 373 -13.36 -26.76 -2.75
N SER A 374 -13.46 -27.72 -3.66
CA SER A 374 -13.21 -29.14 -3.36
C SER A 374 -11.75 -29.40 -2.94
N THR A 375 -10.80 -28.68 -3.53
CA THR A 375 -9.38 -28.76 -3.10
C THR A 375 -9.16 -28.13 -1.72
N LEU A 376 -9.83 -27.00 -1.44
CA LEU A 376 -9.68 -26.29 -0.17
C LEU A 376 -10.49 -26.91 0.97
N PHE A 377 -11.57 -27.63 0.67
CA PHE A 377 -12.49 -28.28 1.61
C PHE A 377 -12.86 -29.69 1.10
N PRO A 378 -11.93 -30.65 1.23
CA PRO A 378 -12.12 -32.02 0.75
C PRO A 378 -13.23 -32.77 1.51
N GLU A 379 -13.92 -33.68 0.80
CA GLU A 379 -15.16 -34.35 1.24
C GLU A 379 -14.99 -35.74 1.88
N ASP A 380 -13.74 -36.18 2.09
CA ASP A 380 -13.40 -37.59 2.31
C ASP A 380 -14.21 -38.33 3.40
N ARG A 381 -14.41 -39.65 3.19
CA ARG A 381 -15.35 -40.49 3.96
C ARG A 381 -14.78 -40.93 5.32
N SER A 382 -15.67 -40.99 6.31
CA SER A 382 -15.52 -41.51 7.69
C SER A 382 -14.61 -40.72 8.64
N SER A 383 -15.21 -39.82 9.41
CA SER A 383 -14.81 -39.69 10.81
C SER A 383 -15.67 -40.67 11.61
N PRO A 384 -15.11 -41.69 12.28
CA PRO A 384 -15.87 -42.43 13.28
C PRO A 384 -16.46 -41.43 14.29
N GLU A 385 -17.71 -41.63 14.70
CA GLU A 385 -18.30 -40.87 15.79
C GLU A 385 -17.50 -41.19 17.07
N GLY A 386 -16.52 -40.34 17.39
CA GLY A 386 -15.83 -40.41 18.67
C GLY A 386 -16.86 -40.30 19.79
N HIS A 387 -16.80 -41.20 20.76
CA HIS A 387 -17.69 -41.18 21.91
C HIS A 387 -17.44 -39.88 22.69
N LEU A 388 -18.42 -38.98 22.69
CA LEU A 388 -18.42 -37.82 23.58
C LEU A 388 -18.61 -38.34 25.02
N PRO A 389 -18.00 -37.71 26.03
CA PRO A 389 -18.34 -37.99 27.41
C PRO A 389 -19.86 -37.88 27.59
N SER A 390 -20.49 -38.95 28.07
CA SER A 390 -21.95 -39.07 28.15
C SER A 390 -22.58 -38.15 29.21
N SER A 391 -21.81 -37.75 30.22
CA SER A 391 -22.25 -36.85 31.29
C SER A 391 -21.05 -36.25 32.03
N TRP A 392 -21.23 -35.07 32.64
CA TRP A 392 -20.31 -34.48 33.60
C TRP A 392 -21.09 -33.80 34.73
N GLU A 393 -20.49 -33.76 35.91
CA GLU A 393 -21.04 -33.01 37.03
C GLU A 393 -20.81 -31.51 36.80
N TRP A 394 -21.92 -30.77 36.71
CA TRP A 394 -21.87 -29.32 36.55
C TRP A 394 -21.73 -28.66 37.92
N GLN A 395 -20.74 -27.77 38.05
CA GLN A 395 -20.58 -26.89 39.21
C GLN A 395 -20.87 -25.45 38.78
N GLU A 396 -21.60 -24.68 39.59
CA GLU A 396 -21.97 -23.30 39.24
C GLU A 396 -20.76 -22.38 38.99
N GLU A 397 -19.62 -22.66 39.61
CA GLU A 397 -18.34 -21.99 39.39
C GLU A 397 -17.79 -22.17 37.96
N MET A 398 -18.25 -23.21 37.24
CA MET A 398 -17.93 -23.42 35.83
C MET A 398 -18.74 -22.49 34.91
N GLY A 399 -19.72 -21.74 35.43
CA GLY A 399 -20.45 -20.72 34.66
C GLY A 399 -19.55 -19.60 34.16
N VAL A 400 -19.99 -18.87 33.13
CA VAL A 400 -19.21 -17.73 32.61
C VAL A 400 -19.32 -16.56 33.57
N THR A 401 -18.18 -16.04 34.02
CA THR A 401 -18.14 -14.90 34.94
C THR A 401 -18.29 -13.57 34.18
N VAL A 402 -18.66 -12.50 34.90
CA VAL A 402 -18.76 -11.15 34.34
C VAL A 402 -17.38 -10.69 33.84
N GLU A 403 -16.33 -10.96 34.60
CA GLU A 403 -14.95 -10.58 34.26
C GLU A 403 -14.42 -11.34 33.05
N GLU A 404 -14.82 -12.60 32.85
CA GLU A 404 -14.50 -13.35 31.63
C GLU A 404 -15.16 -12.73 30.39
N LEU A 405 -16.45 -12.38 30.50
CA LEU A 405 -17.19 -11.76 29.41
C LEU A 405 -16.64 -10.35 29.08
N ASP A 406 -16.38 -9.52 30.09
CA ASP A 406 -15.82 -8.18 29.89
C ASP A 406 -14.43 -8.21 29.27
N ARG A 407 -13.57 -9.15 29.71
CA ARG A 407 -12.27 -9.39 29.07
C ARG A 407 -12.44 -9.83 27.62
N ALA A 408 -13.45 -10.66 27.30
CA ALA A 408 -13.75 -11.03 25.93
C ALA A 408 -14.25 -9.84 25.08
N ILE A 409 -15.15 -9.00 25.61
CA ILE A 409 -15.73 -7.84 24.94
C ILE A 409 -14.69 -6.74 24.70
N SER A 410 -13.80 -6.47 25.67
CA SER A 410 -12.76 -5.43 25.56
C SER A 410 -11.89 -5.60 24.30
N ARG A 411 -11.64 -6.84 23.89
CA ARG A 411 -10.88 -7.17 22.67
C ARG A 411 -11.65 -6.93 21.36
N LEU A 412 -12.98 -6.73 21.39
CA LEU A 412 -13.79 -6.34 20.22
C LEU A 412 -13.86 -4.83 19.98
N LYS A 413 -13.72 -4.00 21.04
CA LYS A 413 -13.95 -2.53 21.03
C LYS A 413 -13.20 -1.76 19.93
N VAL A 414 -12.16 -2.34 19.32
CA VAL A 414 -11.16 -1.62 18.52
C VAL A 414 -11.28 -1.83 16.99
N ARG A 415 -12.02 -2.84 16.49
CA ARG A 415 -11.88 -3.27 15.07
C ARG A 415 -13.14 -3.07 14.22
N ASN A 416 -12.96 -2.45 13.06
CA ASN A 416 -13.97 -2.40 11.99
C ASN A 416 -13.84 -3.66 11.11
N THR A 417 -14.36 -4.79 11.60
CA THR A 417 -14.32 -6.10 10.91
C THR A 417 -15.45 -6.26 9.90
N ALA A 418 -15.27 -7.21 8.97
CA ALA A 418 -16.38 -7.69 8.16
C ALA A 418 -17.23 -8.67 9.00
N PRO A 419 -18.57 -8.52 9.02
CA PRO A 419 -19.45 -9.38 9.80
C PRO A 419 -19.54 -10.78 9.19
N GLY A 420 -20.10 -11.72 9.96
CA GLY A 420 -20.44 -13.07 9.51
C GLY A 420 -21.65 -13.10 8.58
N PRO A 421 -22.27 -14.29 8.41
CA PRO A 421 -23.55 -14.47 7.73
C PRO A 421 -24.67 -13.57 8.25
N ASP A 422 -24.71 -13.29 9.55
CA ASP A 422 -25.74 -12.42 10.18
C ASP A 422 -25.71 -10.95 9.70
N GLY A 423 -24.57 -10.50 9.16
CA GLY A 423 -24.36 -9.12 8.74
C GLY A 423 -24.17 -8.11 9.89
N ILE A 424 -24.25 -8.53 11.15
CA ILE A 424 -24.26 -7.65 12.34
C ILE A 424 -22.86 -7.06 12.56
N PRO A 425 -22.70 -5.72 12.52
CA PRO A 425 -21.40 -5.10 12.78
C PRO A 425 -20.94 -5.28 14.23
N GLY A 426 -19.70 -5.74 14.45
CA GLY A 426 -19.16 -5.96 15.80
C GLY A 426 -19.21 -4.73 16.73
N ARG A 427 -19.13 -3.51 16.19
CA ARG A 427 -19.30 -2.28 17.00
C ARG A 427 -20.74 -2.10 17.49
N ALA A 428 -21.74 -2.44 16.68
CA ALA A 428 -23.14 -2.36 17.08
C ALA A 428 -23.44 -3.39 18.18
N LEU A 429 -22.87 -4.61 18.04
CA LEU A 429 -22.92 -5.64 19.08
C LEU A 429 -22.33 -5.13 20.40
N VAL A 430 -21.10 -4.63 20.40
CA VAL A 430 -20.42 -4.16 21.63
C VAL A 430 -21.23 -3.09 22.38
N LEU A 431 -21.84 -2.15 21.68
CA LEU A 431 -22.66 -1.11 22.31
C LEU A 431 -23.95 -1.68 22.92
N SER A 432 -24.58 -2.64 22.24
CA SER A 432 -25.82 -3.28 22.72
C SER A 432 -25.58 -4.19 23.92
N LEU A 433 -24.37 -4.75 24.06
CA LEU A 433 -24.00 -5.63 25.18
C LEU A 433 -23.91 -4.91 26.53
N ALA A 434 -23.94 -3.57 26.57
CA ALA A 434 -24.09 -2.85 27.83
C ALA A 434 -25.44 -3.18 28.52
N ALA A 435 -26.52 -3.34 27.73
CA ALA A 435 -27.83 -3.75 28.22
C ALA A 435 -28.02 -5.28 28.18
N LEU A 436 -27.55 -5.93 27.10
CA LEU A 436 -27.82 -7.36 26.85
C LEU A 436 -26.75 -8.31 27.41
N GLY A 437 -25.70 -7.79 28.07
CA GLY A 437 -24.53 -8.57 28.49
C GLY A 437 -24.84 -9.71 29.46
N ASN A 438 -25.72 -9.48 30.44
CA ASN A 438 -26.10 -10.51 31.42
C ASN A 438 -26.85 -11.69 30.78
N ARG A 439 -27.78 -11.41 29.86
CA ARG A 439 -28.49 -12.46 29.10
C ARG A 439 -27.51 -13.25 28.22
N LEU A 440 -26.53 -12.57 27.61
CA LEU A 440 -25.50 -13.25 26.82
C LEU A 440 -24.60 -14.15 27.70
N ARG A 441 -24.26 -13.70 28.90
CA ARG A 441 -23.49 -14.48 29.88
C ARG A 441 -24.23 -15.76 30.28
N GLN A 442 -25.54 -15.67 30.53
CA GLN A 442 -26.40 -16.81 30.84
C GLN A 442 -26.49 -17.78 29.65
N LEU A 443 -26.62 -17.27 28.42
CA LEU A 443 -26.56 -18.09 27.20
C LEU A 443 -25.23 -18.86 27.12
N PHE A 444 -24.08 -18.20 27.25
CA PHE A 444 -22.79 -18.88 27.21
C PHE A 444 -22.61 -19.92 28.33
N THR A 445 -23.16 -19.64 29.51
CA THR A 445 -23.18 -20.58 30.63
C THR A 445 -24.03 -21.82 30.28
N SER A 446 -25.21 -21.62 29.72
CA SER A 446 -26.10 -22.71 29.25
C SER A 446 -25.43 -23.54 28.15
N CYS A 447 -24.76 -22.88 27.19
CA CYS A 447 -23.97 -23.55 26.15
C CYS A 447 -22.90 -24.48 26.73
N LEU A 448 -22.13 -24.02 27.73
CA LEU A 448 -21.11 -24.83 28.38
C LEU A 448 -21.72 -25.98 29.19
N ARG A 449 -22.79 -25.71 29.94
CA ARG A 449 -23.48 -26.70 30.77
C ARG A 449 -24.03 -27.86 29.95
N CYS A 450 -24.65 -27.55 28.82
CA CYS A 450 -25.28 -28.55 27.95
C CYS A 450 -24.34 -29.05 26.82
N ALA A 451 -23.10 -28.53 26.75
CA ALA A 451 -22.16 -28.73 25.64
C ALA A 451 -22.79 -28.52 24.25
N LYS A 452 -23.60 -27.46 24.11
CA LYS A 452 -24.23 -27.08 22.85
C LYS A 452 -23.60 -25.80 22.33
N PHE A 453 -22.99 -25.89 21.16
CA PHE A 453 -22.56 -24.77 20.36
C PHE A 453 -23.66 -24.48 19.33
N PRO A 454 -24.36 -23.34 19.42
CA PRO A 454 -25.51 -23.05 18.57
C PRO A 454 -25.25 -23.21 17.06
N THR A 455 -26.20 -23.79 16.34
CA THR A 455 -26.11 -24.06 14.90
C THR A 455 -25.96 -22.78 14.09
N ALA A 456 -26.62 -21.71 14.55
CA ALA A 456 -26.45 -20.35 14.06
C ALA A 456 -24.97 -19.95 13.89
N TRP A 457 -24.10 -20.33 14.83
CA TRP A 457 -22.69 -19.94 14.86
C TRP A 457 -21.76 -20.92 14.13
N LYS A 458 -22.31 -22.05 13.63
CA LYS A 458 -21.57 -23.08 12.86
C LYS A 458 -21.51 -22.78 11.37
N GLU A 459 -22.26 -21.79 10.89
CA GLU A 459 -22.21 -21.33 9.50
C GLU A 459 -21.15 -20.23 9.31
N ALA A 460 -20.34 -20.35 8.24
CA ALA A 460 -19.34 -19.37 7.88
C ALA A 460 -19.54 -18.85 6.45
N ARG A 461 -19.46 -17.53 6.27
CA ARG A 461 -19.46 -16.95 4.91
C ARG A 461 -18.07 -17.07 4.31
N LEU A 462 -17.93 -17.81 3.20
CA LEU A 462 -16.67 -18.00 2.49
C LEU A 462 -16.33 -16.77 1.64
N VAL A 463 -15.10 -16.28 1.79
CA VAL A 463 -14.50 -15.25 0.93
C VAL A 463 -13.15 -15.76 0.43
N LEU A 464 -12.95 -15.81 -0.88
CA LEU A 464 -11.67 -16.19 -1.47
C LEU A 464 -10.78 -14.95 -1.67
N LEU A 465 -9.51 -15.05 -1.27
CA LEU A 465 -8.47 -14.06 -1.54
C LEU A 465 -7.42 -14.67 -2.48
N LYS A 466 -7.11 -13.97 -3.58
CA LYS A 466 -6.05 -14.39 -4.51
C LYS A 466 -4.66 -14.09 -3.91
N LYS A 467 -3.78 -15.08 -3.93
CA LYS A 467 -2.35 -14.95 -3.60
C LYS A 467 -1.62 -14.31 -4.79
N ASP A 468 -0.76 -13.34 -4.50
CA ASP A 468 0.03 -12.66 -5.52
C ASP A 468 1.04 -13.62 -6.18
N GLY A 469 1.24 -13.47 -7.49
CA GLY A 469 2.26 -14.22 -8.25
C GLY A 469 1.93 -15.68 -8.58
N ARG A 470 0.74 -16.18 -8.24
CA ARG A 470 0.28 -17.53 -8.63
C ARG A 470 -0.69 -17.50 -9.81
N ALA A 471 -0.62 -18.53 -10.65
CA ALA A 471 -1.50 -18.71 -11.80
C ALA A 471 -2.97 -18.79 -11.33
N ALA A 472 -3.87 -18.11 -12.04
CA ALA A 472 -5.25 -17.90 -11.59
C ALA A 472 -6.12 -19.15 -11.70
N ASP A 473 -5.71 -20.12 -12.49
CA ASP A 473 -6.35 -21.41 -12.73
C ASP A 473 -6.02 -22.46 -11.66
N SER A 474 -4.97 -22.25 -10.85
CA SER A 474 -4.58 -23.18 -9.78
C SER A 474 -5.39 -22.95 -8.48
N PRO A 475 -6.01 -23.99 -7.89
CA PRO A 475 -6.63 -23.90 -6.56
C PRO A 475 -5.71 -23.37 -5.46
N SER A 476 -4.42 -23.69 -5.55
CA SER A 476 -3.41 -23.25 -4.58
C SER A 476 -3.20 -21.72 -4.56
N ALA A 477 -3.67 -21.01 -5.59
CA ALA A 477 -3.62 -19.55 -5.71
C ALA A 477 -4.65 -18.84 -4.83
N TYR A 478 -5.61 -19.55 -4.25
CA TYR A 478 -6.66 -18.96 -3.43
C TYR A 478 -6.44 -19.26 -1.94
N ARG A 479 -6.81 -18.31 -1.08
CA ARG A 479 -6.89 -18.46 0.37
C ARG A 479 -8.35 -18.31 0.78
N PRO A 480 -8.97 -19.33 1.40
CA PRO A 480 -10.32 -19.21 1.92
C PRO A 480 -10.31 -18.45 3.25
N ILE A 481 -11.19 -17.47 3.40
CA ILE A 481 -11.46 -16.80 4.66
C ILE A 481 -12.90 -17.10 5.05
N CYS A 482 -13.08 -17.64 6.25
CA CYS A 482 -14.37 -17.99 6.82
C CYS A 482 -14.80 -16.87 7.76
N LEU A 483 -15.72 -16.02 7.33
CA LEU A 483 -16.29 -14.97 8.17
C LEU A 483 -17.37 -15.58 9.06
N LEU A 484 -17.15 -15.54 10.38
CA LEU A 484 -18.04 -16.06 11.43
C LEU A 484 -18.80 -14.93 12.13
N ASP A 485 -19.95 -15.27 12.72
CA ASP A 485 -20.77 -14.35 13.52
C ASP A 485 -19.98 -13.82 14.74
N GLU A 486 -20.19 -12.55 15.11
CA GLU A 486 -19.40 -11.91 16.17
C GLU A 486 -19.71 -12.47 17.57
N ILE A 487 -20.95 -12.90 17.81
CA ILE A 487 -21.35 -13.55 19.08
C ILE A 487 -20.67 -14.92 19.23
N GLY A 488 -20.69 -15.75 18.18
CA GLY A 488 -19.99 -17.04 18.18
C GLY A 488 -18.49 -16.89 18.46
N LYS A 489 -17.84 -15.87 17.88
CA LYS A 489 -16.42 -15.56 18.16
C LYS A 489 -16.16 -15.08 19.58
N LEU A 490 -17.12 -14.42 20.25
CA LEU A 490 -17.01 -14.10 21.67
C LEU A 490 -17.00 -15.38 22.50
N PHE A 491 -17.88 -16.31 22.18
CA PHE A 491 -17.93 -17.59 22.88
C PHE A 491 -16.67 -18.43 22.65
N GLU A 492 -16.20 -18.53 21.40
CA GLU A 492 -14.92 -19.16 21.06
C GLU A 492 -13.75 -18.57 21.88
N ARG A 493 -13.76 -17.27 22.15
CA ARG A 493 -12.72 -16.60 22.94
C ARG A 493 -12.75 -17.01 24.40
N ILE A 494 -13.92 -17.21 24.98
CA ILE A 494 -14.08 -17.72 26.35
C ILE A 494 -13.54 -19.15 26.41
N VAL A 495 -14.01 -20.03 25.49
CA VAL A 495 -13.55 -21.43 25.39
C VAL A 495 -12.03 -21.50 25.20
N ALA A 496 -11.46 -20.71 24.29
CA ALA A 496 -10.02 -20.69 24.04
C ALA A 496 -9.20 -20.22 25.25
N THR A 497 -9.74 -19.25 26.00
CA THR A 497 -9.08 -18.73 27.22
C THR A 497 -9.06 -19.79 28.32
N ARG A 498 -10.18 -20.48 28.53
CA ARG A 498 -10.26 -21.59 29.50
C ARG A 498 -9.37 -22.77 29.12
N LEU A 499 -9.40 -23.17 27.84
CA LEU A 499 -8.55 -24.24 27.32
C LEU A 499 -7.06 -23.90 27.46
N SER A 500 -6.65 -22.67 27.12
CA SER A 500 -5.26 -22.23 27.35
C SER A 500 -4.89 -22.22 28.84
N GLY A 501 -5.82 -21.80 29.71
CA GLY A 501 -5.63 -21.84 31.16
C GLY A 501 -5.44 -23.26 31.71
N HIS A 502 -6.18 -24.23 31.16
CA HIS A 502 -6.04 -25.65 31.49
C HIS A 502 -4.66 -26.19 31.10
N LEU A 503 -4.23 -25.96 29.86
CA LEU A 503 -2.92 -26.42 29.35
C LEU A 503 -1.74 -25.87 30.18
N SER A 504 -1.84 -24.63 30.66
CA SER A 504 -0.77 -24.02 31.44
C SER A 504 -0.75 -24.40 32.93
N ARG A 505 -1.83 -25.00 33.47
CA ARG A 505 -1.98 -25.22 34.92
C ARG A 505 -2.16 -26.68 35.34
N VAL A 506 -2.78 -27.49 34.48
CA VAL A 506 -3.28 -28.82 34.85
C VAL A 506 -2.80 -29.88 33.86
N GLY A 507 -3.21 -29.76 32.60
CA GLY A 507 -2.88 -30.74 31.57
C GLY A 507 -1.44 -30.63 31.07
N PRO A 508 -0.92 -31.64 30.34
CA PRO A 508 0.31 -31.49 29.57
C PRO A 508 0.22 -30.24 28.68
N ASP A 509 1.17 -29.30 28.79
CA ASP A 509 1.19 -28.11 27.92
C ASP A 509 1.68 -28.47 26.50
N LEU A 510 1.57 -27.55 25.54
CA LEU A 510 2.11 -27.70 24.19
C LEU A 510 3.66 -27.74 24.20
N ALA A 511 4.23 -28.52 23.29
CA ALA A 511 5.67 -28.69 23.12
C ALA A 511 6.41 -27.35 22.97
N ASP A 512 7.60 -27.26 23.57
CA ASP A 512 8.44 -26.06 23.54
C ASP A 512 8.96 -25.70 22.14
N SER A 513 8.91 -26.64 21.20
CA SER A 513 9.23 -26.41 19.79
C SER A 513 8.12 -25.68 19.02
N GLN A 514 6.92 -25.50 19.60
CA GLN A 514 5.84 -24.70 19.00
C GLN A 514 5.98 -23.22 19.39
N PHE A 515 6.10 -22.35 18.39
CA PHE A 515 6.19 -20.89 18.55
C PHE A 515 4.98 -20.14 17.98
N GLY A 516 4.24 -20.77 17.05
CA GLY A 516 3.07 -20.17 16.40
C GLY A 516 1.87 -20.12 17.32
N PHE A 517 1.11 -19.03 17.26
CA PHE A 517 -0.14 -18.82 18.02
C PHE A 517 -0.05 -19.03 19.54
N ARG A 518 1.15 -19.03 20.14
CA ARG A 518 1.35 -19.09 21.59
C ARG A 518 1.61 -17.70 22.15
N ARG A 519 1.10 -17.44 23.35
CA ARG A 519 1.38 -16.21 24.08
C ARG A 519 2.88 -16.12 24.33
N GLU A 520 3.42 -14.90 24.25
CA GLU A 520 4.84 -14.59 24.53
C GLU A 520 5.88 -15.25 23.62
N ARG A 521 5.46 -16.00 22.60
CA ARG A 521 6.32 -16.56 21.56
C ARG A 521 6.12 -15.81 20.23
N SER A 522 7.20 -15.69 19.47
CA SER A 522 7.24 -14.92 18.23
C SER A 522 8.00 -15.65 17.12
N THR A 523 7.89 -15.14 15.90
CA THR A 523 8.70 -15.62 14.77
C THR A 523 10.20 -15.42 15.02
N VAL A 524 10.57 -14.36 15.77
CA VAL A 524 11.96 -14.08 16.13
C VAL A 524 12.49 -15.17 17.08
N ASP A 525 11.70 -15.62 18.05
CA ASP A 525 12.09 -16.69 18.97
C ASP A 525 12.40 -18.00 18.23
N ALA A 526 11.54 -18.37 17.26
CA ALA A 526 11.74 -19.54 16.42
C ALA A 526 13.03 -19.45 15.59
N ILE A 527 13.29 -18.31 14.94
CA ILE A 527 14.52 -18.10 14.15
C ILE A 527 15.76 -18.12 15.06
N MET A 528 15.67 -17.52 16.25
CA MET A 528 16.77 -17.52 17.22
C MET A 528 17.06 -18.94 17.75
N ARG A 529 16.05 -19.81 17.88
CA ARG A 529 16.25 -21.23 18.20
C ARG A 529 17.03 -21.95 17.10
N VAL A 530 16.63 -21.79 15.83
CA VAL A 530 17.36 -22.35 14.67
C VAL A 530 18.80 -21.85 14.64
N ARG A 531 19.00 -20.54 14.86
CA ARG A 531 20.32 -19.92 14.92
C ARG A 531 21.18 -20.54 16.01
N SER A 532 20.67 -20.63 17.24
CA SER A 532 21.38 -21.22 18.38
C SER A 532 21.83 -22.66 18.10
N LEU A 533 20.96 -23.49 17.53
CA LEU A 533 21.28 -24.87 17.18
C LEU A 533 22.40 -24.94 16.13
N SER A 534 22.26 -24.17 15.05
CA SER A 534 23.25 -24.14 13.97
C SER A 534 24.62 -23.59 14.42
N GLU A 535 24.65 -22.49 15.18
CA GLU A 535 25.89 -21.86 15.66
C GLU A 535 26.62 -22.75 16.67
N GLN A 536 25.89 -23.47 17.54
CA GLN A 536 26.48 -24.43 18.47
C GLN A 536 27.20 -25.56 17.73
N THR A 537 26.63 -26.09 16.66
CA THR A 537 27.26 -27.14 15.86
C THR A 537 28.45 -26.62 15.04
N VAL A 538 28.28 -25.49 14.36
CA VAL A 538 29.30 -24.91 13.47
C VAL A 538 30.48 -24.32 14.25
N SER A 539 30.27 -23.88 15.50
CA SER A 539 31.38 -23.44 16.37
C SER A 539 32.31 -24.60 16.74
N ARG A 540 31.79 -25.83 16.87
CA ARG A 540 32.53 -27.07 17.15
C ARG A 540 33.14 -27.73 15.91
N GLY A 541 33.11 -27.06 14.76
CA GLY A 541 33.66 -27.57 13.50
C GLY A 541 32.73 -28.48 12.69
N GLY A 542 31.50 -28.73 13.18
CA GLY A 542 30.49 -29.52 12.47
C GLY A 542 29.68 -28.70 11.45
N VAL A 543 28.61 -29.33 10.95
CA VAL A 543 27.65 -28.77 9.99
C VAL A 543 26.22 -29.03 10.43
N ALA A 544 25.29 -28.17 10.04
CA ALA A 544 23.87 -28.37 10.30
C ALA A 544 23.05 -28.22 9.01
N LEU A 545 22.04 -29.06 8.84
CA LEU A 545 21.12 -29.02 7.70
C LEU A 545 19.72 -28.71 8.21
N ALA A 546 19.14 -27.61 7.73
CA ALA A 546 17.76 -27.25 8.01
C ALA A 546 16.88 -27.55 6.79
N ILE A 547 15.71 -28.15 7.03
CA ILE A 547 14.71 -28.52 6.03
C ILE A 547 13.37 -27.97 6.50
N SER A 548 12.78 -27.07 5.72
CA SER A 548 11.47 -26.46 5.98
C SER A 548 10.39 -27.18 5.21
N LEU A 549 9.44 -27.80 5.92
CA LEU A 549 8.29 -28.53 5.41
C LEU A 549 7.05 -27.60 5.38
N ASP A 550 6.30 -27.61 4.28
CA ASP A 550 5.04 -26.87 4.10
C ASP A 550 3.88 -27.87 4.00
N ILE A 551 2.78 -27.62 4.73
CA ILE A 551 1.62 -28.51 4.77
C ILE A 551 0.58 -28.10 3.72
N VAL A 552 0.06 -29.08 2.97
CA VAL A 552 -0.99 -28.84 1.96
C VAL A 552 -2.28 -28.43 2.65
N ASN A 553 -2.70 -27.19 2.39
CA ASN A 553 -4.00 -26.65 2.83
C ASN A 553 -4.24 -26.75 4.36
N ALA A 554 -3.15 -26.76 5.14
CA ALA A 554 -3.07 -26.92 6.60
C ALA A 554 -4.40 -26.85 7.37
N PHE A 555 -4.79 -25.67 7.85
CA PHE A 555 -5.98 -25.46 8.69
C PHE A 555 -7.28 -26.11 8.19
N ASN A 556 -7.51 -26.20 6.88
CA ASN A 556 -8.74 -26.79 6.34
C ASN A 556 -8.65 -28.31 6.19
N SER A 557 -7.44 -28.87 6.24
CA SER A 557 -7.19 -30.31 6.11
C SER A 557 -7.15 -31.02 7.46
N LEU A 558 -7.13 -30.35 8.62
CA LEU A 558 -6.96 -31.05 9.91
C LEU A 558 -8.15 -31.98 10.27
N PRO A 559 -7.97 -33.31 10.39
CA PRO A 559 -9.07 -34.19 10.83
C PRO A 559 -9.59 -33.84 12.22
N TRP A 560 -10.90 -33.87 12.42
CA TRP A 560 -11.49 -33.61 13.73
C TRP A 560 -11.17 -34.71 14.75
N ASP A 561 -10.97 -35.95 14.31
CA ASP A 561 -10.52 -37.03 15.20
C ASP A 561 -9.11 -36.81 15.75
N ALA A 562 -8.23 -36.16 14.99
CA ALA A 562 -6.92 -35.75 15.50
C ALA A 562 -7.07 -34.72 16.64
N ILE A 563 -8.01 -33.78 16.51
CA ILE A 563 -8.32 -32.81 17.57
C ILE A 563 -8.89 -33.54 18.79
N ARG A 564 -9.85 -34.46 18.62
CA ARG A 564 -10.43 -35.24 19.72
C ARG A 564 -9.37 -36.04 20.50
N ARG A 565 -8.49 -36.75 19.78
CA ARG A 565 -7.36 -37.47 20.40
C ARG A 565 -6.43 -36.53 21.16
N ALA A 566 -6.16 -35.34 20.63
CA ALA A 566 -5.35 -34.34 21.32
C ALA A 566 -6.03 -33.83 22.59
N LEU A 567 -7.34 -33.55 22.58
CA LEU A 567 -8.06 -33.14 23.79
C LEU A 567 -7.96 -34.20 24.90
N ALA A 568 -8.04 -35.49 24.54
CA ALA A 568 -7.83 -36.59 25.48
C ALA A 568 -6.38 -36.63 26.02
N HIS A 569 -5.37 -36.52 25.15
CA HIS A 569 -3.96 -36.48 25.55
C HIS A 569 -3.65 -35.35 26.53
N HIS A 570 -4.18 -34.16 26.26
CA HIS A 570 -4.02 -32.98 27.11
C HIS A 570 -4.94 -32.95 28.33
N GLN A 571 -5.66 -34.06 28.60
CA GLN A 571 -6.54 -34.23 29.76
C GLN A 571 -7.57 -33.11 29.90
N VAL A 572 -8.13 -32.65 28.78
CA VAL A 572 -9.10 -31.53 28.77
C VAL A 572 -10.37 -31.95 29.51
N PRO A 573 -10.93 -31.10 30.41
CA PRO A 573 -12.12 -31.43 31.18
C PRO A 573 -13.32 -31.82 30.31
N PRO A 574 -14.19 -32.75 30.75
CA PRO A 574 -15.30 -33.27 29.95
C PRO A 574 -16.23 -32.19 29.37
N TYR A 575 -16.54 -31.13 30.11
CA TYR A 575 -17.43 -30.06 29.62
C TYR A 575 -16.79 -29.26 28.45
N LEU A 576 -15.47 -29.00 28.52
CA LEU A 576 -14.73 -28.36 27.42
C LEU A 576 -14.58 -29.30 26.23
N HIS A 577 -14.34 -30.59 26.50
CA HIS A 577 -14.31 -31.61 25.47
C HIS A 577 -15.65 -31.71 24.74
N GLY A 578 -16.76 -31.70 25.48
CA GLY A 578 -18.12 -31.71 24.95
C GLY A 578 -18.40 -30.53 24.04
N ILE A 579 -18.17 -29.29 24.52
CA ILE A 579 -18.47 -28.09 23.72
C ILE A 579 -17.58 -27.97 22.48
N ILE A 580 -16.31 -28.40 22.55
CA ILE A 580 -15.42 -28.43 21.38
C ILE A 580 -15.87 -29.52 20.40
N GLY A 581 -16.30 -30.68 20.90
CA GLY A 581 -16.88 -31.74 20.08
C GLY A 581 -18.12 -31.27 19.31
N ASP A 582 -19.03 -30.56 19.98
CA ASP A 582 -20.20 -29.98 19.34
C ASP A 582 -19.84 -28.83 18.38
N TYR A 583 -18.83 -28.00 18.71
CA TYR A 583 -18.29 -26.97 17.82
C TYR A 583 -17.77 -27.53 16.50
N LEU A 584 -17.18 -28.72 16.51
CA LEU A 584 -16.59 -29.33 15.31
C LEU A 584 -17.65 -29.94 14.39
N ARG A 585 -18.81 -30.43 14.86
CA ARG A 585 -19.83 -31.05 13.99
C ARG A 585 -20.78 -30.05 13.33
N ASP A 586 -21.54 -30.52 12.32
CA ASP A 586 -22.60 -29.78 11.63
C ASP A 586 -22.18 -28.38 11.14
N ARG A 587 -20.98 -28.28 10.57
CA ARG A 587 -20.42 -27.03 10.09
C ARG A 587 -20.66 -26.83 8.62
N TYR A 588 -20.94 -25.58 8.24
CA TYR A 588 -21.26 -25.25 6.85
C TYR A 588 -20.54 -23.98 6.40
N ILE A 589 -20.11 -23.97 5.14
CA ILE A 589 -19.71 -22.75 4.45
C ILE A 589 -20.84 -22.30 3.52
N VAL A 590 -21.05 -20.99 3.45
CA VAL A 590 -22.03 -20.35 2.56
C VAL A 590 -21.38 -19.31 1.66
N TYR A 591 -21.73 -19.31 0.38
CA TYR A 591 -21.25 -18.33 -0.59
C TYR A 591 -22.24 -18.15 -1.75
N MET A 592 -22.06 -17.05 -2.48
CA MET A 592 -22.83 -16.75 -3.70
C MET A 592 -22.01 -17.15 -4.92
N ALA A 593 -22.63 -17.87 -5.85
CA ALA A 593 -22.07 -18.21 -7.15
C ALA A 593 -22.34 -17.11 -8.19
N LYS A 594 -21.65 -17.21 -9.34
CA LYS A 594 -21.71 -16.24 -10.45
C LYS A 594 -23.12 -16.05 -11.04
N ASP A 595 -23.95 -17.08 -10.97
CA ASP A 595 -25.37 -17.09 -11.38
C ASP A 595 -26.31 -16.39 -10.37
N GLY A 596 -25.79 -15.99 -9.20
CA GLY A 596 -26.58 -15.41 -8.12
C GLY A 596 -27.22 -16.44 -7.19
N ARG A 597 -26.89 -17.73 -7.32
CA ARG A 597 -27.37 -18.78 -6.42
C ARG A 597 -26.57 -18.81 -5.11
N LYS A 598 -27.26 -18.93 -3.98
CA LYS A 598 -26.64 -19.18 -2.67
C LYS A 598 -26.33 -20.66 -2.53
N ILE A 599 -25.07 -21.01 -2.33
CA ILE A 599 -24.61 -22.38 -2.09
C ILE A 599 -24.28 -22.53 -0.61
N ARG A 600 -24.73 -23.66 -0.03
CA ARG A 600 -24.41 -24.10 1.33
C ARG A 600 -23.73 -25.46 1.21
N ARG A 601 -22.52 -25.58 1.75
CA ARG A 601 -21.72 -26.81 1.67
C ARG A 601 -21.30 -27.24 3.07
N GLU A 602 -21.50 -28.52 3.37
CA GLU A 602 -21.05 -29.14 4.61
C GLU A 602 -19.52 -29.23 4.65
N ILE A 603 -18.94 -28.97 5.82
CA ILE A 603 -17.53 -29.17 6.12
C ILE A 603 -17.41 -30.35 7.07
N ARG A 604 -16.44 -31.24 6.84
CA ARG A 604 -16.24 -32.46 7.63
C ARG A 604 -14.87 -32.54 8.32
N ARG A 605 -13.98 -31.59 8.03
CA ARG A 605 -12.65 -31.49 8.63
C ARG A 605 -12.15 -30.05 8.58
N GLY A 606 -11.06 -29.81 9.30
CA GLY A 606 -10.40 -28.52 9.39
C GLY A 606 -11.04 -27.58 10.40
N VAL A 607 -10.36 -26.47 10.64
CA VAL A 607 -10.83 -25.38 11.50
C VAL A 607 -10.97 -24.10 10.66
N PRO A 608 -12.04 -23.30 10.84
CA PRO A 608 -12.30 -22.16 9.96
C PRO A 608 -11.19 -21.10 10.00
N GLN A 609 -10.69 -20.69 8.83
CA GLN A 609 -9.73 -19.58 8.70
C GLN A 609 -10.41 -18.23 8.99
N GLY A 610 -10.43 -17.85 10.26
CA GLY A 610 -11.19 -16.70 10.79
C GLY A 610 -11.77 -16.95 12.18
N SER A 611 -11.71 -18.20 12.65
CA SER A 611 -12.01 -18.61 14.02
C SER A 611 -10.98 -18.07 15.02
N VAL A 612 -11.45 -17.77 16.24
CA VAL A 612 -10.63 -17.46 17.41
C VAL A 612 -10.06 -18.74 18.03
N LEU A 613 -10.86 -19.81 18.07
CA LEU A 613 -10.49 -21.09 18.67
C LEU A 613 -9.62 -21.95 17.73
N GLY A 614 -9.82 -21.84 16.41
CA GLY A 614 -9.15 -22.66 15.39
C GLY A 614 -7.63 -22.76 15.52
N PRO A 615 -6.86 -21.66 15.68
CA PRO A 615 -5.42 -21.71 15.88
C PRO A 615 -4.95 -22.55 17.07
N LEU A 616 -5.71 -22.54 18.18
CA LEU A 616 -5.39 -23.33 19.36
C LEU A 616 -5.66 -24.82 19.13
N LEU A 617 -6.77 -25.15 18.46
CA LEU A 617 -7.08 -26.54 18.08
C LEU A 617 -6.07 -27.12 17.09
N TRP A 618 -5.57 -26.29 16.16
CA TRP A 618 -4.46 -26.67 15.29
C TRP A 618 -3.22 -27.05 16.10
N ASN A 619 -2.79 -26.16 17.00
CA ASN A 619 -1.60 -26.41 17.82
C ASN A 619 -1.75 -27.67 18.68
N LEU A 620 -2.94 -27.92 19.25
CA LEU A 620 -3.21 -29.12 20.04
C LEU A 620 -3.05 -30.40 19.22
N ALA A 621 -3.70 -30.47 18.05
CA ALA A 621 -3.62 -31.66 17.21
C ALA A 621 -2.20 -31.86 16.64
N TYR A 622 -1.54 -30.78 16.24
CA TYR A 622 -0.21 -30.82 15.66
C TYR A 622 0.90 -31.08 16.70
N ASP A 623 0.61 -30.95 18.00
CA ASP A 623 1.56 -31.22 19.09
C ASP A 623 2.09 -32.66 19.03
N ALA A 624 1.29 -33.61 18.54
CA ALA A 624 1.69 -35.00 18.34
C ALA A 624 2.89 -35.17 17.38
N VAL A 625 3.03 -34.28 16.38
CA VAL A 625 4.20 -34.27 15.47
C VAL A 625 5.44 -33.71 16.18
N LEU A 626 5.26 -32.81 17.13
CA LEU A 626 6.37 -32.16 17.85
C LEU A 626 6.94 -33.02 18.97
N ARG A 627 6.20 -34.06 19.38
CA ARG A 627 6.55 -35.00 20.46
C ARG A 627 7.08 -36.34 19.96
N VAL A 628 7.29 -36.48 18.65
CA VAL A 628 7.86 -37.70 18.07
C VAL A 628 9.29 -37.91 18.56
N ASP A 629 9.65 -39.17 18.82
CA ASP A 629 11.02 -39.54 19.18
C ASP A 629 11.94 -39.34 17.97
N LEU A 630 12.88 -38.42 18.12
CA LEU A 630 13.82 -38.06 17.06
C LEU A 630 15.21 -38.65 17.32
N PRO A 631 15.96 -38.99 16.25
CA PRO A 631 17.37 -39.35 16.38
C PRO A 631 18.18 -38.26 17.10
N ALA A 632 19.18 -38.67 17.89
CA ALA A 632 20.07 -37.74 18.56
C ALA A 632 20.74 -36.80 17.55
N GLY A 633 20.67 -35.49 17.81
CA GLY A 633 21.18 -34.45 16.90
C GLY A 633 20.14 -33.87 15.94
N VAL A 634 18.91 -34.39 15.92
CA VAL A 634 17.77 -33.82 15.17
C VAL A 634 16.85 -33.04 16.10
N ASN A 635 16.41 -31.87 15.66
CA ASN A 635 15.46 -31.03 16.39
C ASN A 635 14.35 -30.52 15.45
N ILE A 636 13.15 -30.31 16.00
CA ILE A 636 12.04 -29.65 15.31
C ILE A 636 11.87 -28.23 15.87
N VAL A 637 11.65 -27.28 14.98
CA VAL A 637 11.20 -25.92 15.29
C VAL A 637 9.95 -25.65 14.46
N CYS A 638 8.84 -25.31 15.10
CA CYS A 638 7.57 -25.14 14.43
C CYS A 638 6.96 -23.77 14.71
N TYR A 639 6.41 -23.13 13.69
CA TYR A 639 5.56 -21.96 13.82
C TYR A 639 4.24 -22.24 13.10
N ALA A 640 3.24 -22.69 13.86
CA ALA A 640 1.96 -23.14 13.35
C ALA A 640 2.09 -24.31 12.37
N ASP A 641 1.95 -24.09 11.06
CA ASP A 641 2.13 -25.08 10.00
C ASP A 641 3.55 -25.10 9.43
N ASP A 642 4.30 -24.01 9.55
CA ASP A 642 5.70 -23.93 9.12
C ASP A 642 6.57 -24.81 10.04
N THR A 643 6.95 -26.00 9.56
CA THR A 643 7.72 -27.00 10.34
C THR A 643 9.14 -27.09 9.82
N LEU A 644 10.14 -26.80 10.65
CA LEU A 644 11.55 -26.87 10.29
C LEU A 644 12.24 -27.98 11.09
N VAL A 645 12.81 -28.94 10.37
CA VAL A 645 13.67 -29.98 10.92
C VAL A 645 15.11 -29.54 10.75
N ILE A 646 15.90 -29.57 11.82
CA ILE A 646 17.34 -29.27 11.78
C ILE A 646 18.14 -30.43 12.34
N ALA A 647 19.04 -30.97 11.53
CA ALA A 647 19.98 -32.01 11.93
C ALA A 647 21.39 -31.43 12.06
N SER A 648 22.09 -31.85 13.09
CA SER A 648 23.46 -31.42 13.40
C SER A 648 24.40 -32.63 13.39
N GLY A 649 25.55 -32.49 12.72
CA GLY A 649 26.56 -33.55 12.68
C GLY A 649 27.95 -33.05 12.33
N ILE A 650 28.88 -33.99 12.17
CA ILE A 650 30.32 -33.68 11.96
C ILE A 650 30.63 -33.52 10.47
N THR A 651 30.12 -34.43 9.64
CA THR A 651 30.32 -34.43 8.18
C THR A 651 29.03 -34.14 7.44
N PHE A 652 29.13 -33.61 6.21
CA PHE A 652 27.96 -33.34 5.36
C PHE A 652 27.15 -34.59 5.07
N GLU A 653 27.82 -35.70 4.75
CA GLU A 653 27.18 -36.97 4.41
C GLU A 653 26.38 -37.53 5.59
N ARG A 654 27.01 -37.67 6.76
CA ARG A 654 26.33 -38.20 7.94
C ARG A 654 25.20 -37.30 8.44
N THR A 655 25.38 -35.98 8.33
CA THR A 655 24.33 -35.02 8.71
C THR A 655 23.15 -35.06 7.74
N LYS A 656 23.40 -35.31 6.45
CA LYS A 656 22.35 -35.52 5.46
C LYS A 656 21.54 -36.78 5.78
N GLU A 657 22.19 -37.93 5.99
CA GLU A 657 21.53 -39.18 6.38
C GLU A 657 20.66 -39.00 7.64
N LEU A 658 21.22 -38.32 8.64
CA LEU A 658 20.52 -38.02 9.89
C LEU A 658 19.31 -37.10 9.67
N ALA A 659 19.43 -36.11 8.79
CA ALA A 659 18.33 -35.21 8.43
C ALA A 659 17.22 -35.95 7.67
N GLU A 660 17.58 -36.81 6.72
CA GLU A 660 16.62 -37.62 5.96
C GLU A 660 15.85 -38.56 6.88
N LEU A 661 16.54 -39.27 7.79
CA LEU A 661 15.89 -40.11 8.80
C LEU A 661 14.95 -39.29 9.70
N GLY A 662 15.40 -38.13 10.19
CA GLY A 662 14.58 -37.25 11.01
C GLY A 662 13.34 -36.74 10.27
N VAL A 663 13.48 -36.37 8.99
CA VAL A 663 12.36 -35.93 8.15
C VAL A 663 11.40 -37.08 7.87
N GLU A 664 11.86 -38.29 7.59
CA GLU A 664 11.01 -39.46 7.38
C GLU A 664 10.12 -39.74 8.59
N VAL A 665 10.69 -39.70 9.81
CA VAL A 665 9.95 -39.83 11.07
C VAL A 665 8.86 -38.76 11.21
N VAL A 666 9.21 -37.50 10.94
CA VAL A 666 8.27 -36.37 11.02
C VAL A 666 7.16 -36.49 9.96
N VAL A 667 7.51 -36.80 8.72
CA VAL A 667 6.57 -36.94 7.61
C VAL A 667 5.62 -38.11 7.85
N ALA A 668 6.12 -39.24 8.35
CA ALA A 668 5.28 -40.39 8.73
C ALA A 668 4.23 -39.97 9.79
N LYS A 669 4.64 -39.20 10.80
CA LYS A 669 3.70 -38.71 11.83
C LYS A 669 2.69 -37.70 11.29
N ILE A 670 3.09 -36.85 10.35
CA ILE A 670 2.18 -35.92 9.64
C ILE A 670 1.13 -36.71 8.85
N HIS A 671 1.52 -37.77 8.15
CA HIS A 671 0.60 -38.64 7.42
C HIS A 671 -0.33 -39.41 8.37
N GLU A 672 0.17 -39.89 9.51
CA GLU A 672 -0.65 -40.54 10.56
C GLU A 672 -1.72 -39.59 11.14
N LEU A 673 -1.42 -38.29 11.23
CA LEU A 673 -2.40 -37.26 11.59
C LEU A 673 -3.43 -36.98 10.48
N GLY A 674 -3.30 -37.59 9.30
CA GLY A 674 -4.15 -37.39 8.13
C GLY A 674 -3.85 -36.08 7.38
N LEU A 675 -2.63 -35.56 7.50
CA LEU A 675 -2.17 -34.36 6.80
C LEU A 675 -1.18 -34.72 5.69
N GLU A 676 -1.05 -33.85 4.70
CA GLU A 676 -0.17 -34.03 3.55
C GLU A 676 0.89 -32.92 3.48
N ILE A 677 2.11 -33.28 3.08
CA ILE A 677 3.18 -32.31 2.83
C ILE A 677 3.15 -31.82 1.37
N ALA A 678 3.73 -30.65 1.13
CA ALA A 678 3.90 -30.07 -0.21
C ALA A 678 5.38 -30.09 -0.64
N PRO A 679 5.92 -31.21 -1.16
CA PRO A 679 7.36 -31.34 -1.44
C PRO A 679 7.93 -30.24 -2.34
N HIS A 680 7.15 -29.78 -3.32
CA HIS A 680 7.53 -28.70 -4.25
C HIS A 680 7.70 -27.32 -3.61
N LYS A 681 7.32 -27.16 -2.34
CA LYS A 681 7.54 -25.93 -1.55
C LYS A 681 8.56 -26.11 -0.44
N THR A 682 9.02 -27.35 -0.23
CA THR A 682 10.05 -27.63 0.76
C THR A 682 11.34 -26.94 0.34
N GLU A 683 11.97 -26.24 1.27
CA GLU A 683 13.27 -25.59 1.08
C GLU A 683 14.27 -26.18 2.07
N ALA A 684 15.53 -26.31 1.66
CA ALA A 684 16.61 -26.80 2.53
C ALA A 684 17.82 -25.87 2.48
N LEU A 685 18.56 -25.76 3.59
CA LEU A 685 19.74 -24.91 3.73
C LEU A 685 20.80 -25.56 4.63
N TRP A 686 22.05 -25.57 4.17
CA TRP A 686 23.21 -25.92 5.00
C TRP A 686 23.71 -24.73 5.81
N PHE A 687 24.12 -24.97 7.05
CA PHE A 687 24.93 -24.07 7.87
C PHE A 687 26.33 -24.67 8.07
N HIS A 688 27.37 -23.92 7.67
CA HIS A 688 28.75 -24.41 7.64
C HIS A 688 29.77 -23.26 7.52
N LYS A 689 31.07 -23.60 7.68
CA LYS A 689 32.20 -22.65 7.53
C LYS A 689 33.00 -22.78 6.22
N LEU A 690 32.67 -23.71 5.30
CA LEU A 690 33.39 -23.87 4.01
C LEU A 690 33.63 -22.53 3.30
N PRO A 691 34.80 -22.31 2.66
CA PRO A 691 35.15 -21.07 1.96
C PRO A 691 34.08 -20.54 1.00
N ARG A 692 34.05 -19.22 0.79
CA ARG A 692 33.10 -18.60 -0.16
C ARG A 692 33.32 -19.17 -1.56
N GLY A 693 32.23 -19.56 -2.23
CA GLY A 693 32.27 -20.16 -3.57
C GLY A 693 32.39 -21.68 -3.59
N ARG A 694 32.77 -22.33 -2.47
CA ARG A 694 32.77 -23.79 -2.35
C ARG A 694 31.39 -24.26 -1.92
N GLU A 695 30.74 -25.06 -2.76
CA GLU A 695 29.42 -25.62 -2.45
C GLU A 695 29.54 -26.84 -1.51
N PRO A 696 28.59 -27.04 -0.59
CA PRO A 696 28.47 -28.28 0.15
C PRO A 696 28.39 -29.49 -0.79
N PRO A 697 29.07 -30.61 -0.48
CA PRO A 697 28.86 -31.86 -1.20
C PRO A 697 27.39 -32.32 -1.02
N ASN A 698 26.85 -33.02 -2.02
CA ASN A 698 25.47 -33.53 -2.06
C ASN A 698 24.39 -32.43 -1.92
N SER A 699 24.10 -31.76 -3.03
CA SER A 699 23.15 -30.62 -3.09
C SER A 699 21.67 -31.01 -3.06
N CYS A 700 21.33 -32.23 -2.64
CA CYS A 700 19.96 -32.73 -2.63
C CYS A 700 19.69 -33.57 -1.36
N VAL A 701 18.46 -33.47 -0.84
CA VAL A 701 17.95 -34.21 0.32
C VAL A 701 16.62 -34.87 -0.04
N ARG A 702 16.36 -36.07 0.45
CA ARG A 702 15.10 -36.80 0.22
C ARG A 702 14.05 -36.39 1.25
N VAL A 703 12.87 -35.99 0.77
CA VAL A 703 11.72 -35.58 1.59
C VAL A 703 10.45 -36.20 1.02
N GLY A 704 9.83 -37.14 1.75
CA GLY A 704 8.59 -37.80 1.33
C GLY A 704 8.65 -38.42 -0.06
N GLY A 705 9.76 -39.11 -0.38
CA GLY A 705 10.01 -39.71 -1.69
C GLY A 705 10.40 -38.73 -2.81
N SER A 706 10.40 -37.42 -2.57
CA SER A 706 10.84 -36.40 -3.52
C SER A 706 12.27 -35.94 -3.23
N GLU A 707 13.03 -35.61 -4.27
CA GLU A 707 14.37 -35.03 -4.14
C GLU A 707 14.28 -33.50 -4.09
N VAL A 708 14.73 -32.90 -2.98
CA VAL A 708 14.71 -31.45 -2.75
C VAL A 708 16.13 -30.91 -2.85
N ARG A 709 16.34 -29.93 -3.74
CA ARG A 709 17.63 -29.25 -3.88
C ARG A 709 17.90 -28.35 -2.68
N VAL A 710 19.08 -28.47 -2.08
CA VAL A 710 19.54 -27.59 -1.02
C VAL A 710 19.96 -26.25 -1.62
N GLY A 711 19.27 -25.19 -1.20
CA GLY A 711 19.49 -23.83 -1.68
C GLY A 711 20.67 -23.14 -1.01
N ARG A 712 21.20 -22.10 -1.67
CA ARG A 712 22.14 -21.15 -1.04
C ARG A 712 21.46 -20.24 -0.01
N TYR A 713 20.15 -20.05 -0.19
CA TYR A 713 19.29 -19.25 0.67
C TYR A 713 17.99 -20.00 0.92
N MET A 714 17.39 -19.79 2.09
CA MET A 714 16.06 -20.30 2.43
C MET A 714 15.22 -19.17 3.02
N LYS A 715 13.97 -19.05 2.57
CA LYS A 715 13.04 -18.08 3.12
C LYS A 715 12.31 -18.70 4.31
N TYR A 716 12.60 -18.23 5.51
CA TYR A 716 12.00 -18.73 6.74
C TYR A 716 11.43 -17.59 7.59
N LEU A 717 10.14 -17.67 7.92
CA LEU A 717 9.41 -16.72 8.78
C LEU A 717 9.64 -15.23 8.42
N GLY A 718 9.76 -14.94 7.12
CA GLY A 718 9.90 -13.59 6.58
C GLY A 718 11.34 -13.08 6.41
N LEU A 719 12.35 -13.83 6.86
CA LEU A 719 13.77 -13.55 6.60
C LEU A 719 14.31 -14.47 5.50
N HIS A 720 15.37 -14.04 4.82
CA HIS A 720 16.12 -14.90 3.88
C HIS A 720 17.42 -15.27 4.58
N LEU A 721 17.53 -16.54 4.96
CA LEU A 721 18.66 -17.09 5.69
C LEU A 721 19.71 -17.59 4.70
N ASP A 722 20.98 -17.49 5.07
CA ASP A 722 22.13 -18.08 4.37
C ASP A 722 22.97 -18.90 5.34
N SER A 723 23.89 -19.69 4.80
CA SER A 723 24.69 -20.66 5.55
C SER A 723 25.55 -20.08 6.67
N ARG A 724 25.76 -18.76 6.70
CA ARG A 724 26.59 -18.06 7.69
C ARG A 724 25.85 -16.91 8.38
N TRP A 725 24.52 -16.83 8.27
CA TRP A 725 23.72 -15.74 8.84
C TRP A 725 24.21 -14.34 8.39
N GLY A 726 24.61 -14.18 7.13
CA GLY A 726 25.13 -12.94 6.54
C GLY A 726 24.08 -11.91 6.13
N PHE A 727 22.89 -12.36 5.72
CA PHE A 727 21.71 -11.55 5.34
C PHE A 727 21.88 -10.60 4.13
N GLU A 728 22.90 -10.81 3.28
CA GLU A 728 23.09 -9.96 2.09
C GLU A 728 21.88 -10.02 1.15
N GLU A 729 21.42 -11.23 0.81
CA GLU A 729 20.24 -11.51 -0.01
C GLU A 729 18.96 -10.91 0.61
N HIS A 730 18.86 -10.98 1.94
CA HIS A 730 17.73 -10.39 2.67
C HIS A 730 17.65 -8.87 2.43
N PHE A 731 18.76 -8.16 2.56
CA PHE A 731 18.78 -6.71 2.33
C PHE A 731 18.58 -6.35 0.85
N GLU A 732 19.06 -7.18 -0.10
CA GLU A 732 18.83 -6.98 -1.53
C GLU A 732 17.36 -7.07 -1.92
N ARG A 733 16.59 -7.93 -1.25
CA ARG A 733 15.13 -8.02 -1.45
C ARG A 733 14.35 -7.01 -0.61
N LEU A 734 14.84 -6.69 0.59
CA LEU A 734 14.16 -5.78 1.52
C LEU A 734 14.19 -4.32 1.02
N VAL A 735 15.33 -3.84 0.54
CA VAL A 735 15.50 -2.43 0.13
C VAL A 735 14.50 -2.04 -0.99
N PRO A 736 14.40 -2.75 -2.12
CA PRO A 736 13.42 -2.42 -3.17
C PRO A 736 11.96 -2.51 -2.69
N ARG A 737 11.66 -3.41 -1.75
CA ARG A 737 10.32 -3.50 -1.15
C ARG A 737 10.00 -2.25 -0.35
N ILE A 738 10.94 -1.77 0.47
CA ILE A 738 10.76 -0.54 1.24
C ILE A 738 10.65 0.66 0.30
N GLU A 739 11.48 0.73 -0.74
CA GLU A 739 11.46 1.80 -1.73
C GLU A 739 10.12 1.88 -2.46
N ARG A 740 9.51 0.75 -2.83
CA ARG A 740 8.16 0.74 -3.43
C ARG A 740 7.11 1.32 -2.47
N VAL A 741 7.15 0.92 -1.20
CA VAL A 741 6.22 1.43 -0.18
C VAL A 741 6.43 2.93 0.05
N ALA A 742 7.68 3.36 0.19
CA ALA A 742 8.05 4.77 0.37
C ALA A 742 7.69 5.61 -0.88
N GLY A 743 7.97 5.09 -2.07
CA GLY A 743 7.69 5.72 -3.36
C GLY A 743 6.19 5.94 -3.59
N ALA A 744 5.36 4.97 -3.21
CA ALA A 744 3.92 5.15 -3.18
C ALA A 744 3.57 6.30 -2.22
N MET A 745 3.98 6.21 -0.96
CA MET A 745 3.70 7.23 0.06
C MET A 745 4.18 8.64 -0.32
N HIS A 746 5.28 8.78 -1.05
CA HIS A 746 5.80 10.08 -1.52
C HIS A 746 4.76 10.92 -2.27
N ARG A 747 3.80 10.29 -2.97
CA ARG A 747 2.71 10.99 -3.66
C ARG A 747 1.81 11.79 -2.72
N LEU A 748 1.74 11.40 -1.44
CA LEU A 748 1.00 12.10 -0.38
C LEU A 748 1.86 13.09 0.39
N LEU A 749 3.18 13.14 0.15
CA LEU A 749 4.13 13.89 0.97
C LEU A 749 4.88 15.00 0.19
N PRO A 750 4.20 15.85 -0.62
CA PRO A 750 4.89 16.93 -1.33
C PRO A 750 5.53 17.90 -0.32
N ASN A 751 6.71 18.45 -0.64
CA ASN A 751 7.42 19.34 0.28
C ASN A 751 6.61 20.62 0.55
N LEU A 752 6.00 21.18 -0.51
CA LEU A 752 5.06 22.31 -0.47
C LEU A 752 3.62 21.80 -0.38
N GLY A 753 2.83 22.40 0.50
CA GLY A 753 1.40 22.12 0.60
C GLY A 753 1.04 20.66 0.93
N GLY A 754 1.93 19.90 1.57
CA GLY A 754 1.68 18.52 2.02
C GLY A 754 1.33 18.39 3.51
N PRO A 755 1.08 17.16 4.02
CA PRO A 755 0.57 16.91 5.37
C PRO A 755 1.58 17.25 6.47
N THR A 756 1.09 17.34 7.70
CA THR A 756 1.87 17.77 8.88
C THR A 756 3.07 16.85 9.15
N GLU A 757 4.02 17.36 9.95
CA GLU A 757 5.18 16.57 10.40
C GLU A 757 4.74 15.29 11.13
N GLU A 758 3.67 15.34 11.92
CA GLU A 758 3.12 14.18 12.64
C GLU A 758 2.74 13.03 11.71
N VAL A 759 1.96 13.31 10.65
CA VAL A 759 1.58 12.31 9.64
C VAL A 759 2.82 11.76 8.92
N ARG A 760 3.77 12.63 8.57
CA ARG A 760 5.03 12.21 7.94
C ARG A 760 5.83 11.26 8.82
N ARG A 761 5.93 11.54 10.12
CA ARG A 761 6.60 10.66 11.08
C ARG A 761 5.85 9.34 11.27
N LEU A 762 4.51 9.37 11.27
CA LEU A 762 3.73 8.14 11.36
C LEU A 762 3.99 7.21 10.16
N TYR A 763 4.06 7.76 8.95
CA TYR A 763 4.44 6.99 7.75
C TYR A 763 5.88 6.49 7.81
N ALA A 764 6.80 7.30 8.35
CA ALA A 764 8.15 6.84 8.63
C ALA A 764 8.17 5.68 9.63
N GLY A 765 7.27 5.69 10.62
CA GLY A 765 7.07 4.60 11.57
C GLY A 765 6.67 3.28 10.91
N VAL A 766 5.83 3.30 9.88
CA VAL A 766 5.48 2.08 9.10
C VAL A 766 6.66 1.56 8.31
N ILE A 767 7.41 2.45 7.68
CA ILE A 767 8.58 2.01 6.93
C ILE A 767 9.64 1.48 7.89
N ARG A 768 9.82 2.12 9.06
CA ARG A 768 10.68 1.63 10.14
C ARG A 768 10.27 0.23 10.59
N SER A 769 8.99 -0.04 10.81
CA SER A 769 8.54 -1.37 11.24
C SER A 769 8.77 -2.45 10.18
N VAL A 770 8.65 -2.10 8.89
CA VAL A 770 9.01 -3.02 7.80
C VAL A 770 10.52 -3.25 7.74
N ALA A 771 11.32 -2.20 7.94
CA ALA A 771 12.78 -2.26 7.86
C ALA A 771 13.43 -3.00 9.03
N LEU A 772 12.85 -2.91 10.24
CA LEU A 772 13.39 -3.51 11.46
C LEU A 772 12.77 -4.88 11.79
N TYR A 773 11.93 -5.44 10.91
CA TYR A 773 11.41 -6.79 11.12
C TYR A 773 12.55 -7.81 11.22
N GLY A 774 12.57 -8.58 12.31
CA GLY A 774 13.64 -9.54 12.60
C GLY A 774 14.96 -8.92 13.04
N ALA A 775 15.00 -7.62 13.37
CA ALA A 775 16.22 -6.92 13.81
C ALA A 775 17.02 -7.67 14.89
N PRO A 776 16.42 -8.27 15.95
CA PRO A 776 17.18 -9.05 16.92
C PRO A 776 18.04 -10.16 16.31
N VAL A 777 17.63 -10.72 15.17
CA VAL A 777 18.38 -11.77 14.47
C VAL A 777 19.57 -11.19 13.70
N TRP A 778 19.42 -10.06 13.01
CA TRP A 778 20.44 -9.57 12.08
C TRP A 778 21.13 -8.26 12.49
N ALA A 779 20.76 -7.61 13.60
CA ALA A 779 21.25 -6.28 13.99
C ALA A 779 22.78 -6.18 13.98
N LYS A 780 23.47 -7.20 14.53
CA LYS A 780 24.94 -7.27 14.56
C LYS A 780 25.58 -7.21 13.17
N ARG A 781 24.87 -7.57 12.10
CA ARG A 781 25.36 -7.48 10.71
C ARG A 781 25.39 -6.06 10.18
N LEU A 782 24.69 -5.10 10.79
CA LEU A 782 24.77 -3.69 10.40
C LEU A 782 26.08 -3.01 10.82
N ALA A 783 26.93 -3.68 11.62
CA ALA A 783 28.32 -3.27 11.78
C ALA A 783 29.08 -3.30 10.44
N ILE A 784 28.68 -4.16 9.50
CA ILE A 784 29.28 -4.27 8.17
C ILE A 784 28.84 -3.08 7.31
N ARG A 785 29.83 -2.30 6.82
CA ARG A 785 29.62 -1.07 6.04
C ARG A 785 28.67 -1.25 4.86
N ARG A 786 28.80 -2.34 4.08
CA ARG A 786 27.98 -2.61 2.88
C ARG A 786 26.49 -2.71 3.20
N CYS A 787 26.11 -3.47 4.24
CA CYS A 787 24.71 -3.63 4.66
C CYS A 787 24.15 -2.31 5.23
N ARG A 788 24.95 -1.60 6.02
CA ARG A 788 24.58 -0.30 6.60
C ARG A 788 24.28 0.75 5.53
N THR A 789 25.13 0.87 4.50
CA THR A 789 24.94 1.85 3.41
C THR A 789 23.62 1.64 2.67
N LYS A 790 23.25 0.38 2.39
CA LYS A 790 21.98 0.03 1.73
C LYS A 790 20.77 0.57 2.52
N ILE A 791 20.73 0.35 3.83
CA ILE A 791 19.66 0.83 4.71
C ILE A 791 19.65 2.36 4.85
N TYR A 792 20.83 2.98 5.01
CA TYR A 792 20.95 4.43 5.15
C TYR A 792 20.41 5.17 3.93
N SER A 793 20.60 4.64 2.72
CA SER A 793 20.08 5.24 1.49
C SER A 793 18.54 5.40 1.51
N VAL A 794 17.84 4.42 2.08
CA VAL A 794 16.38 4.38 2.20
C VAL A 794 15.94 5.33 3.30
N GLN A 795 16.55 5.23 4.48
CA GLN A 795 16.25 6.10 5.61
C GLN A 795 16.46 7.58 5.29
N ARG A 796 17.56 7.92 4.59
CA ARG A 796 17.85 9.29 4.17
C ARG A 796 16.71 9.89 3.37
N ARG A 797 16.24 9.17 2.35
CA ARG A 797 15.15 9.63 1.48
C ARG A 797 13.88 9.90 2.27
N MET A 798 13.58 9.06 3.25
CA MET A 798 12.44 9.28 4.14
C MET A 798 12.65 10.47 5.06
N ALA A 799 13.81 10.59 5.69
CA ALA A 799 14.15 11.69 6.58
C ALA A 799 14.03 13.03 5.86
N ILE A 800 14.55 13.13 4.62
CA ILE A 800 14.38 14.30 3.74
C ILE A 800 12.90 14.63 3.53
N ARG A 801 12.02 13.63 3.35
CA ARG A 801 10.58 13.87 3.21
C ARG A 801 9.92 14.31 4.51
N ILE A 802 10.35 13.80 5.66
CA ILE A 802 9.83 14.23 6.97
C ILE A 802 10.12 15.71 7.17
N VAL A 803 11.36 16.13 6.89
CA VAL A 803 11.81 17.51 7.10
C VAL A 803 11.47 18.44 5.94
N ARG A 804 10.82 17.94 4.87
CA ARG A 804 10.51 18.70 3.64
C ARG A 804 11.76 19.27 2.97
N GLY A 805 12.88 18.57 3.08
CA GLY A 805 14.18 19.06 2.65
C GLY A 805 14.50 18.82 1.16
N TYR A 806 15.62 19.39 0.74
CA TYR A 806 16.24 19.14 -0.57
C TYR A 806 16.92 17.77 -0.61
N ARG A 807 17.04 17.21 -1.82
CA ARG A 807 17.64 15.89 -2.03
C ARG A 807 19.14 15.83 -1.73
N THR A 808 19.81 16.97 -1.58
CA THR A 808 21.26 17.09 -1.33
C THR A 808 21.60 17.12 0.16
N ILE A 809 20.63 17.25 1.06
CA ILE A 809 20.87 17.26 2.53
C ILE A 809 21.56 15.96 2.96
N SER A 810 22.63 16.05 3.76
CA SER A 810 23.37 14.87 4.24
C SER A 810 22.49 13.92 5.07
N PHE A 811 22.93 12.66 5.21
CA PHE A 811 22.20 11.68 6.02
C PHE A 811 22.01 12.16 7.45
N GLU A 812 23.08 12.62 8.11
CA GLU A 812 23.04 13.04 9.51
C GLU A 812 22.16 14.27 9.71
N ALA A 813 22.25 15.27 8.82
CA ALA A 813 21.41 16.46 8.89
C ALA A 813 19.92 16.12 8.68
N ALA A 814 19.62 15.21 7.73
CA ALA A 814 18.24 14.81 7.50
C ALA A 814 17.66 14.03 8.70
N THR A 815 18.40 13.09 9.27
CA THR A 815 17.91 12.25 10.38
C THR A 815 17.76 13.03 11.68
N ILE A 816 18.69 13.93 12.02
CA ILE A 816 18.60 14.75 13.24
C ILE A 816 17.43 15.74 13.17
N LEU A 817 17.23 16.40 12.02
CA LEU A 817 16.08 17.27 11.79
C LEU A 817 14.76 16.50 11.84
N ALA A 818 14.74 15.27 11.30
CA ALA A 818 13.57 14.40 11.29
C ALA A 818 13.26 13.79 12.66
N ARG A 819 14.17 13.91 13.64
CA ARG A 819 14.12 13.18 14.92
C ARG A 819 13.99 11.67 14.68
N PHE A 820 14.74 11.18 13.70
CA PHE A 820 14.68 9.80 13.23
C PHE A 820 16.05 9.14 13.38
N PRO A 821 16.34 8.49 14.54
CA PRO A 821 17.64 7.88 14.78
C PRO A 821 18.04 6.88 13.68
N PRO A 822 19.33 6.77 13.34
CA PRO A 822 19.84 5.79 12.39
C PRO A 822 19.28 4.38 12.63
N LEU A 823 18.88 3.70 11.55
CA LEU A 823 18.21 2.40 11.64
C LEU A 823 19.10 1.29 12.22
N ASP A 824 20.43 1.42 12.15
CA ASP A 824 21.36 0.50 12.81
C ASP A 824 21.31 0.64 14.34
N ILE A 825 21.30 1.88 14.85
CA ILE A 825 21.12 2.15 16.29
C ILE A 825 19.76 1.62 16.76
N LEU A 826 18.70 1.80 15.97
CA LEU A 826 17.37 1.28 16.30
C LEU A 826 17.31 -0.25 16.22
N ALA A 827 18.00 -0.89 15.28
CA ALA A 827 18.07 -2.35 15.20
C ALA A 827 18.80 -2.94 16.42
N GLU A 828 19.88 -2.31 16.87
CA GLU A 828 20.59 -2.68 18.10
C GLU A 828 19.73 -2.47 19.34
N MET A 829 18.97 -1.38 19.41
CA MET A 829 17.99 -1.13 20.47
C MET A 829 16.94 -2.25 20.51
N ASP A 830 16.34 -2.60 19.38
CA ASP A 830 15.34 -3.68 19.29
C ASP A 830 15.94 -5.03 19.72
N ALA A 831 17.20 -5.30 19.37
CA ALA A 831 17.92 -6.50 19.81
C ALA A 831 18.14 -6.53 21.34
N ARG A 832 18.61 -5.43 21.95
CA ARG A 832 18.80 -5.33 23.40
C ARG A 832 17.47 -5.43 24.17
N VAL A 833 16.41 -4.79 23.66
CA VAL A 833 15.07 -4.92 24.23
C VAL A 833 14.62 -6.38 24.21
N TYR A 834 14.79 -7.06 23.08
CA TYR A 834 14.46 -8.48 22.97
C TYR A 834 15.24 -9.34 23.98
N ASP A 835 16.56 -9.17 24.07
CA ASP A 835 17.41 -9.96 24.99
C ASP A 835 17.03 -9.72 26.46
N ARG A 836 16.76 -8.48 26.86
CA ARG A 836 16.35 -8.13 28.23
C ARG A 836 14.99 -8.72 28.60
N ILE A 837 14.01 -8.61 27.71
CA ILE A 837 12.67 -9.21 27.92
C ILE A 837 12.79 -10.73 28.02
N ARG A 838 13.63 -11.34 27.16
CA ARG A 838 13.86 -12.78 27.20
C ARG A 838 14.48 -13.22 28.54
N ALA A 839 15.45 -12.48 29.05
CA ALA A 839 16.08 -12.76 30.34
C ALA A 839 15.07 -12.66 31.51
N LEU A 840 14.23 -11.63 31.52
CA LEU A 840 13.19 -11.43 32.54
C LEU A 840 12.17 -12.58 32.58
N ARG A 841 11.80 -13.10 31.40
CA ARG A 841 10.92 -14.28 31.30
C ARG A 841 11.59 -15.55 31.84
N GLN A 842 12.90 -15.72 31.60
CA GLN A 842 13.66 -16.86 32.09
C GLN A 842 13.83 -16.86 33.61
N SER A 843 13.84 -15.69 34.25
CA SER A 843 13.89 -15.57 35.71
C SER A 843 12.55 -15.83 36.43
N GLY A 844 11.52 -16.33 35.75
CA GLY A 844 10.25 -16.75 36.36
C GLY A 844 9.32 -15.60 36.79
N GLY A 845 9.66 -14.34 36.48
CA GLY A 845 8.79 -13.20 36.75
C GLY A 845 7.68 -13.08 35.71
N SER A 846 6.41 -13.07 36.13
CA SER A 846 5.34 -12.52 35.29
C SER A 846 5.61 -11.04 35.11
N GLU A 847 6.04 -10.60 33.91
CA GLU A 847 6.37 -9.18 33.70
C GLU A 847 5.12 -8.29 33.89
N PRO A 848 5.13 -7.36 34.86
CA PRO A 848 4.18 -6.26 34.84
C PRO A 848 4.37 -5.48 33.54
N GLU A 849 3.29 -5.03 32.91
CA GLU A 849 3.34 -4.20 31.69
C GLU A 849 4.28 -2.97 31.87
N GLU A 850 4.36 -2.46 33.10
CA GLU A 850 5.27 -1.41 33.53
C GLU A 850 6.75 -1.77 33.39
N ALA A 851 7.16 -3.01 33.68
CA ALA A 851 8.56 -3.45 33.55
C ALA A 851 8.99 -3.47 32.08
N LEU A 852 8.13 -3.97 31.20
CA LEU A 852 8.34 -3.97 29.76
C LEU A 852 8.46 -2.54 29.21
N GLU A 853 7.59 -1.64 29.65
CA GLU A 853 7.65 -0.23 29.28
C GLU A 853 8.92 0.45 29.80
N SER A 854 9.36 0.10 31.00
CA SER A 854 10.60 0.59 31.61
C SER A 854 11.82 0.17 30.78
N VAL A 855 11.93 -1.11 30.41
CA VAL A 855 13.02 -1.62 29.54
C VAL A 855 13.05 -0.87 28.21
N LYS A 856 11.90 -0.72 27.54
CA LYS A 856 11.80 0.02 26.27
C LYS A 856 12.21 1.48 26.41
N ARG A 857 11.83 2.12 27.52
CA ARG A 857 12.15 3.52 27.82
C ARG A 857 13.66 3.70 28.03
N GLN A 858 14.27 2.82 28.81
CA GLN A 858 15.72 2.84 29.06
C GLN A 858 16.52 2.60 27.77
N GLU A 859 16.17 1.57 26.99
CA GLU A 859 16.89 1.30 25.75
C GLU A 859 16.72 2.41 24.71
N ARG A 860 15.59 3.12 24.72
CA ARG A 860 15.40 4.31 23.89
C ARG A 860 16.32 5.45 24.32
N GLN A 861 16.51 5.67 25.62
CA GLN A 861 17.47 6.66 26.12
C GLN A 861 18.90 6.28 25.73
N ASN A 862 19.28 5.01 25.90
CA ASN A 862 20.58 4.48 25.49
C ASN A 862 20.81 4.70 23.98
N ALA A 863 19.83 4.40 23.14
CA ALA A 863 19.90 4.62 21.70
C ALA A 863 20.10 6.11 21.33
N LEU A 864 19.44 7.03 22.04
CA LEU A 864 19.63 8.46 21.84
C LEU A 864 21.02 8.93 22.30
N ALA A 865 21.53 8.41 23.42
CA ALA A 865 22.87 8.70 23.90
C ALA A 865 23.94 8.21 22.91
N THR A 866 23.84 6.96 22.43
CA THR A 866 24.73 6.43 21.38
C THR A 866 24.70 7.28 20.12
N TRP A 867 23.51 7.76 19.73
CA TRP A 867 23.39 8.63 18.56
C TRP A 867 24.05 9.99 18.78
N ARG A 868 23.90 10.58 19.97
CA ARG A 868 24.55 11.83 20.36
C ARG A 868 26.07 11.72 20.29
N THR A 869 26.67 10.72 20.93
CA THR A 869 28.12 10.48 20.89
C THR A 869 28.62 10.32 19.45
N ARG A 870 27.90 9.56 18.62
CA ARG A 870 28.25 9.38 17.19
C ARG A 870 28.22 10.69 16.39
N LEU A 871 27.36 11.65 16.77
CA LEU A 871 27.29 12.96 16.14
C LEU A 871 28.43 13.86 16.61
N GLU A 872 28.84 13.75 17.88
CA GLU A 872 29.97 14.47 18.48
C GLU A 872 31.31 14.00 17.87
N GLU A 873 31.49 12.71 17.61
CA GLU A 873 32.69 12.16 16.95
C GLU A 873 32.85 12.58 15.47
N ARG A 874 31.74 12.98 14.81
CA ARG A 874 31.71 13.34 13.38
C ARG A 874 31.50 14.84 13.17
N TYR A 875 31.86 15.62 14.17
CA TYR A 875 31.41 17.00 14.37
C TYR A 875 32.11 18.04 13.47
N GLU A 876 33.07 17.66 12.63
CA GLU A 876 33.79 18.57 11.72
C GLU A 876 32.84 19.22 10.69
N TYR A 877 32.18 20.29 11.15
CA TYR A 877 31.35 21.32 10.53
C TYR A 877 30.25 20.90 9.55
N LYS A 878 29.16 20.36 10.10
CA LYS A 878 27.83 20.35 9.45
C LYS A 878 26.90 21.33 10.16
N ARG A 879 26.69 22.53 9.60
CA ARG A 879 25.78 23.63 10.06
C ARG A 879 24.58 23.19 10.92
N VAL A 880 23.84 22.19 10.46
CA VAL A 880 22.64 21.65 11.12
C VAL A 880 22.96 20.94 12.44
N ILE A 881 24.02 20.13 12.45
CA ILE A 881 24.45 19.38 13.64
C ILE A 881 24.93 20.37 14.70
N GLY A 882 25.79 21.33 14.32
CA GLY A 882 26.28 22.36 15.26
C GLY A 882 25.19 23.21 15.91
N ALA A 883 24.06 23.41 15.23
CA ALA A 883 22.93 24.15 15.79
C ALA A 883 22.01 23.31 16.70
N ILE A 884 21.91 22.00 16.46
CA ILE A 884 20.96 21.13 17.18
C ILE A 884 21.62 20.36 18.31
N LEU A 885 22.88 19.93 18.15
CA LEU A 885 23.60 19.11 19.12
C LEU A 885 23.66 19.74 20.53
N PRO A 886 23.88 21.07 20.69
CA PRO A 886 23.86 21.71 22.01
C PRO A 886 22.50 21.61 22.72
N VAL A 887 21.41 21.47 21.97
CA VAL A 887 20.03 21.36 22.48
C VAL A 887 19.40 20.03 22.09
N PHE A 888 20.21 18.97 21.95
CA PHE A 888 19.81 17.69 21.36
C PHE A 888 18.58 17.08 22.07
N ASP A 889 18.60 17.00 23.39
CA ASP A 889 17.52 16.38 24.17
C ASP A 889 16.21 17.17 24.07
N ALA A 890 16.28 18.50 24.20
CA ALA A 890 15.14 19.38 24.01
C ALA A 890 14.57 19.27 22.58
N TRP A 891 15.43 19.19 21.57
CA TRP A 891 15.02 19.00 20.17
C TRP A 891 14.34 17.65 19.94
N MET A 892 14.86 16.56 20.52
CA MET A 892 14.25 15.23 20.42
C MET A 892 12.88 15.16 21.12
N GLN A 893 12.74 15.84 22.27
CA GLN A 893 11.56 15.78 23.13
C GLN A 893 10.48 16.83 22.80
N ARG A 894 10.76 17.79 21.91
CA ARG A 894 9.83 18.88 21.59
C ARG A 894 8.43 18.38 21.19
N ARG A 895 7.42 19.00 21.79
CA ARG A 895 5.99 18.76 21.51
C ARG A 895 5.38 19.81 20.57
N VAL A 896 5.98 20.98 20.53
CA VAL A 896 5.55 22.13 19.72
C VAL A 896 6.53 22.37 18.58
N GLY A 897 6.07 23.11 17.56
CA GLY A 897 6.91 23.46 16.42
C GLY A 897 6.96 22.41 15.32
N ARG A 898 6.62 22.84 14.09
CA ARG A 898 6.64 22.03 12.88
C ARG A 898 7.65 22.58 11.88
N LEU A 899 8.43 21.70 11.27
CA LEU A 899 9.31 22.09 10.17
C LEU A 899 8.49 22.37 8.89
N THR A 900 8.62 23.60 8.37
CA THR A 900 8.07 23.98 7.06
C THR A 900 9.13 23.82 5.97
N TYR A 901 8.71 23.88 4.70
CA TYR A 901 9.64 23.79 3.57
C TYR A 901 10.72 24.89 3.63
N ARG A 902 10.32 26.13 3.93
CA ARG A 902 11.21 27.30 3.95
C ARG A 902 12.01 27.42 5.24
N LEU A 903 11.44 27.00 6.38
CA LEU A 903 12.19 26.88 7.62
C LEU A 903 13.34 25.87 7.47
N THR A 904 13.08 24.71 6.88
CA THR A 904 14.13 23.73 6.59
C THR A 904 15.21 24.27 5.67
N GLN A 905 14.84 25.09 4.67
CA GLN A 905 15.81 25.75 3.78
C GLN A 905 16.80 26.62 4.56
N ILE A 906 16.30 27.51 5.43
CA ILE A 906 17.14 28.40 6.26
C ILE A 906 18.05 27.61 7.21
N ILE A 907 17.51 26.57 7.88
CA ILE A 907 18.29 25.73 8.81
C ILE A 907 19.41 24.99 8.04
N THR A 908 19.08 24.44 6.88
CA THR A 908 20.01 23.60 6.10
C THR A 908 20.92 24.39 5.16
N GLY A 909 20.68 25.68 4.94
CA GLY A 909 21.39 26.48 3.94
C GLY A 909 21.07 26.13 2.49
N HIS A 910 19.98 25.40 2.23
CA HIS A 910 19.54 25.01 0.90
C HIS A 910 18.44 25.95 0.41
N GLY A 911 18.37 26.29 -0.88
CA GLY A 911 17.28 27.12 -1.38
C GLY A 911 17.71 28.14 -2.43
N CYS A 912 17.00 29.26 -2.48
CA CYS A 912 17.31 30.41 -3.34
C CYS A 912 18.39 31.32 -2.71
N PHE A 913 19.46 30.72 -2.18
CA PHE A 913 20.63 31.42 -1.63
C PHE A 913 21.73 31.39 -2.69
N GLY A 914 22.34 32.54 -3.00
CA GLY A 914 23.45 32.64 -3.96
C GLY A 914 24.56 31.63 -3.69
N ASP A 915 24.96 31.43 -2.43
CA ASP A 915 25.96 30.41 -2.04
C ASP A 915 25.56 28.99 -2.49
N TYR A 916 24.31 28.60 -2.25
CA TYR A 916 23.82 27.28 -2.67
C TYR A 916 23.63 27.19 -4.19
N LEU A 917 23.06 28.23 -4.82
CA LEU A 917 22.79 28.27 -6.26
C LEU A 917 24.07 28.25 -7.08
N CYS A 918 25.13 28.92 -6.62
CA CYS A 918 26.46 28.89 -7.21
C CYS A 918 27.07 27.48 -7.13
N LYS A 919 26.99 26.83 -5.95
CA LYS A 919 27.48 25.45 -5.74
C LYS A 919 26.84 24.42 -6.68
N ILE A 920 25.58 24.63 -7.06
CA ILE A 920 24.87 23.72 -7.99
C ILE A 920 24.87 24.23 -9.45
N GLY A 921 25.69 25.24 -9.77
CA GLY A 921 25.87 25.76 -11.14
C GLY A 921 24.66 26.52 -11.70
N ARG A 922 23.72 26.96 -10.86
CA ARG A 922 22.54 27.75 -11.30
C ARG A 922 22.82 29.24 -11.34
N GLU A 923 23.73 29.74 -10.52
CA GLU A 923 24.21 31.13 -10.53
C GLU A 923 25.73 31.15 -10.74
N ALA A 924 26.24 32.26 -11.28
CA ALA A 924 27.67 32.42 -11.54
C ALA A 924 28.45 32.89 -10.30
N THR A 925 27.77 33.54 -9.35
CA THR A 925 28.38 34.10 -8.14
C THR A 925 27.57 33.71 -6.91
N ALA A 926 28.22 33.73 -5.74
CA ALA A 926 27.58 33.49 -4.46
C ALA A 926 27.03 34.78 -3.81
N ASN A 927 27.09 35.92 -4.49
CA ASN A 927 26.81 37.24 -3.92
C ASN A 927 25.31 37.49 -3.74
N CYS A 928 24.97 38.39 -2.80
CA CYS A 928 23.60 38.75 -2.51
C CYS A 928 23.01 39.78 -3.46
N PHE A 929 21.99 39.37 -4.19
CA PHE A 929 21.23 40.23 -5.12
C PHE A 929 20.28 41.23 -4.43
N HIS A 930 20.25 41.26 -3.10
CA HIS A 930 19.34 42.10 -2.32
C HIS A 930 20.04 43.20 -1.51
N CYS A 931 21.38 43.18 -1.42
CA CYS A 931 22.19 44.17 -0.71
C CYS A 931 23.43 44.56 -1.51
N ASP A 932 23.20 44.91 -2.78
CA ASP A 932 24.23 45.42 -3.71
C ASP A 932 25.43 44.50 -3.98
N GLY A 933 25.29 43.19 -3.71
CA GLY A 933 26.29 42.18 -4.06
C GLY A 933 27.56 42.18 -3.20
N GLN A 934 27.60 42.93 -2.09
CA GLN A 934 28.80 43.08 -1.25
C GLN A 934 29.11 41.83 -0.41
N ASP A 935 28.07 41.08 0.00
CA ASP A 935 28.20 39.90 0.86
C ASP A 935 27.81 38.60 0.15
N GLN A 936 28.34 37.48 0.66
CA GLN A 936 27.93 36.13 0.26
C GLN A 936 26.49 35.84 0.72
N ASP A 937 25.59 35.54 -0.22
CA ASP A 937 24.20 35.18 0.05
C ASP A 937 24.09 33.78 0.61
N SER A 938 24.37 33.68 1.90
CA SER A 938 24.13 32.50 2.71
C SER A 938 22.81 32.62 3.49
N ALA A 939 22.31 31.49 3.99
CA ALA A 939 21.18 31.50 4.91
C ALA A 939 21.48 32.28 6.20
N SER A 940 22.74 32.31 6.66
CA SER A 940 23.15 33.15 7.80
C SER A 940 23.07 34.64 7.46
N HIS A 941 23.56 35.04 6.29
CA HIS A 941 23.46 36.43 5.82
C HIS A 941 21.99 36.87 5.72
N THR A 942 21.12 36.03 5.14
CA THR A 942 19.67 36.30 5.09
C THR A 942 19.08 36.44 6.51
N LEU A 943 19.44 35.54 7.42
CA LEU A 943 18.88 35.47 8.78
C LEU A 943 19.40 36.53 9.75
N ALA A 944 20.62 37.06 9.57
CA ALA A 944 21.24 37.97 10.53
C ALA A 944 21.73 39.33 9.97
N VAL A 945 21.97 39.47 8.66
CA VAL A 945 22.74 40.61 8.12
C VAL A 945 22.01 41.41 7.05
N CYS A 946 21.42 40.75 6.05
CA CYS A 946 20.92 41.39 4.83
C CYS A 946 19.92 42.54 5.09
N PRO A 947 20.25 43.80 4.71
CA PRO A 947 19.39 44.97 4.97
C PRO A 947 17.98 44.86 4.37
N ALA A 948 17.81 44.11 3.27
CA ALA A 948 16.52 43.92 2.62
C ALA A 948 15.44 43.28 3.51
N TRP A 949 15.85 42.59 4.59
CA TRP A 949 14.93 41.89 5.50
C TRP A 949 14.86 42.54 6.89
N GLU A 950 15.33 43.79 7.03
CA GLU A 950 15.44 44.46 8.34
C GLU A 950 14.10 44.52 9.07
N ARG A 951 13.01 44.87 8.35
CA ARG A 951 11.67 44.94 8.92
C ARG A 951 11.21 43.58 9.49
N GLU A 952 11.34 42.51 8.72
CA GLU A 952 11.00 41.16 9.18
C GLU A 952 11.92 40.71 10.32
N ARG A 953 13.21 41.09 10.27
CA ARG A 953 14.21 40.78 11.30
C ARG A 953 13.92 41.49 12.61
N THR A 954 13.49 42.75 12.61
CA THR A 954 13.11 43.48 13.84
C THR A 954 11.99 42.75 14.57
N ILE A 955 10.97 42.29 13.85
CA ILE A 955 9.86 41.50 14.42
C ILE A 955 10.39 40.20 15.04
N LEU A 956 11.32 39.54 14.37
CA LEU A 956 11.95 38.32 14.85
C LEU A 956 12.77 38.59 16.12
N VAL A 957 13.65 39.59 16.12
CA VAL A 957 14.53 39.97 17.23
C VAL A 957 13.73 40.33 18.48
N ASN A 958 12.63 41.06 18.33
CA ASN A 958 11.73 41.40 19.44
C ASN A 958 11.11 40.16 20.10
N ARG A 959 11.09 39.01 19.41
CA ARG A 959 10.52 37.77 19.92
C ARG A 959 11.54 36.76 20.43
N ILE A 960 12.71 36.66 19.80
CA ILE A 960 13.70 35.61 20.10
C ILE A 960 15.06 36.14 20.59
N GLY A 961 15.25 37.46 20.65
CA GLY A 961 16.50 38.10 21.07
C GLY A 961 17.37 38.56 19.89
N ARG A 962 18.47 39.26 20.20
CA ARG A 962 19.36 39.89 19.21
C ARG A 962 20.34 38.92 18.55
N ASP A 963 20.67 37.80 19.20
CA ASP A 963 21.55 36.79 18.59
C ASP A 963 20.76 35.93 17.60
N LEU A 964 21.01 36.16 16.32
CA LEU A 964 20.39 35.43 15.20
C LEU A 964 21.31 34.36 14.60
N SER A 965 22.37 33.96 15.33
CA SER A 965 23.14 32.77 14.98
C SER A 965 22.22 31.54 14.94
N LEU A 966 22.48 30.61 14.03
CA LEU A 966 21.60 29.43 13.88
C LEU A 966 21.44 28.62 15.19
N PRO A 967 22.48 28.38 16.01
CA PRO A 967 22.32 27.75 17.32
C PRO A 967 21.41 28.53 18.27
N ALA A 968 21.56 29.86 18.35
CA ALA A 968 20.72 30.70 19.20
C ALA A 968 19.25 30.70 18.73
N VAL A 969 19.02 30.80 17.42
CA VAL A 969 17.67 30.70 16.84
C VAL A 969 17.05 29.33 17.13
N VAL A 970 17.79 28.23 16.93
CA VAL A 970 17.29 26.88 17.21
C VAL A 970 16.98 26.69 18.70
N SER A 971 17.80 27.22 19.60
CA SER A 971 17.55 27.23 21.04
C SER A 971 16.28 28.03 21.38
N ALA A 972 16.16 29.25 20.86
CA ALA A 972 15.00 30.11 21.09
C ALA A 972 13.70 29.50 20.54
N MET A 973 13.76 28.80 19.40
CA MET A 973 12.61 28.06 18.85
C MET A 973 12.05 27.03 19.83
N LEU A 974 12.89 26.46 20.70
CA LEU A 974 12.49 25.45 21.68
C LEU A 974 11.91 26.06 22.97
N SER A 975 12.03 27.38 23.18
CA SER A 975 11.49 28.07 24.37
C SER A 975 9.96 28.14 24.40
N GLY A 976 9.28 28.02 23.25
CA GLY A 976 7.83 27.98 23.20
C GLY A 976 7.26 28.10 21.78
N ASP A 977 5.97 27.77 21.63
CA ASP A 977 5.30 27.76 20.33
C ASP A 977 5.25 29.15 19.67
N SER A 978 5.20 30.22 20.48
CA SER A 978 5.23 31.57 19.93
C SER A 978 6.58 31.95 19.31
N ALA A 979 7.70 31.57 19.93
CA ALA A 979 9.03 31.79 19.38
C ALA A 979 9.21 30.98 18.07
N TRP A 980 8.77 29.72 18.07
CA TRP A 980 8.76 28.90 16.86
C TRP A 980 7.94 29.53 15.73
N ARG A 981 6.73 30.02 16.03
CA ARG A 981 5.86 30.68 15.04
C ARG A 981 6.50 31.94 14.48
N ALA A 982 7.19 32.74 15.29
CA ALA A 982 7.89 33.94 14.83
C ALA A 982 8.99 33.58 13.82
N VAL A 983 9.85 32.60 14.15
CA VAL A 983 10.89 32.11 13.24
C VAL A 983 10.29 31.53 11.95
N ALA A 984 9.26 30.68 12.07
CA ALA A 984 8.59 30.11 10.91
C ALA A 984 7.96 31.18 10.01
N THR A 985 7.33 32.21 10.60
CA THR A 985 6.71 33.32 9.86
C THR A 985 7.77 34.15 9.14
N PHE A 986 8.89 34.46 9.80
CA PHE A 986 10.04 35.11 9.17
C PHE A 986 10.53 34.30 7.96
N CYS A 987 10.79 33.00 8.14
CA CYS A 987 11.26 32.13 7.06
C CYS A 987 10.25 32.05 5.91
N GLU A 988 8.95 31.96 6.19
CA GLU A 988 7.93 31.92 5.14
C GLU A 988 7.83 33.23 4.36
N SER A 989 7.85 34.38 5.05
CA SER A 989 7.80 35.71 4.40
C SER A 989 9.02 35.94 3.51
N VAL A 990 10.22 35.88 4.11
CA VAL A 990 11.48 36.22 3.44
C VAL A 990 11.76 35.27 2.28
N MET A 991 11.60 33.96 2.49
CA MET A 991 11.88 33.00 1.42
C MET A 991 10.85 33.06 0.29
N THR A 992 9.59 33.42 0.57
CA THR A 992 8.60 33.63 -0.51
C THR A 992 9.03 34.79 -1.41
N GLN A 993 9.50 35.88 -0.81
CA GLN A 993 9.98 37.06 -1.54
C GLN A 993 11.25 36.74 -2.33
N LYS A 994 12.26 36.10 -1.72
CA LYS A 994 13.48 35.65 -2.43
C LYS A 994 13.17 34.69 -3.60
N GLU A 995 12.27 33.72 -3.39
CA GLU A 995 11.82 32.78 -4.43
C GLU A 995 11.13 33.52 -5.60
N ALA A 996 10.38 34.59 -5.32
CA ALA A 996 9.76 35.42 -6.35
C ALA A 996 10.81 36.20 -7.14
N SER A 997 11.75 36.86 -6.46
CA SER A 997 12.85 37.57 -7.10
C SER A 997 13.74 36.66 -7.95
N GLU A 998 14.02 35.42 -7.51
CA GLU A 998 14.72 34.42 -8.32
C GLU A 998 13.97 34.15 -9.62
N ARG A 999 12.64 33.93 -9.56
CA ARG A 999 11.82 33.66 -10.75
C ARG A 999 11.77 34.83 -11.72
N ASP A 1000 11.76 36.07 -11.20
CA ASP A 1000 11.77 37.25 -12.05
C ASP A 1000 13.11 37.41 -12.77
N ARG A 1001 14.23 37.13 -12.09
CA ARG A 1001 15.56 37.04 -12.74
C ARG A 1001 15.62 35.94 -13.79
N GLU A 1002 15.03 34.77 -13.53
CA GLU A 1002 14.93 33.69 -14.53
C GLU A 1002 14.11 34.08 -15.77
N ARG A 1003 13.08 34.91 -15.61
CA ARG A 1003 12.25 35.40 -16.73
C ARG A 1003 12.98 36.45 -17.56
N ALA A 1004 13.83 37.26 -16.92
CA ALA A 1004 14.58 38.32 -17.57
C ALA A 1004 15.75 37.80 -18.44
N ASP A 1005 16.32 36.64 -18.12
CA ASP A 1005 17.50 36.08 -18.81
C ASP A 1005 17.27 34.65 -19.35
N PRO A 1006 17.01 34.49 -20.67
CA PRO A 1006 16.82 33.19 -21.33
C PRO A 1006 18.01 32.23 -21.25
N ALA A 1007 19.25 32.74 -21.08
CA ALA A 1007 20.45 31.90 -20.98
C ALA A 1007 20.47 31.10 -19.65
N ARG A 1008 19.91 31.67 -18.58
CA ARG A 1008 19.68 30.95 -17.31
C ARG A 1008 18.69 29.79 -17.45
N ARG A 1009 17.70 29.93 -18.33
CA ARG A 1009 16.73 28.87 -18.65
C ARG A 1009 17.39 27.68 -19.38
N ARG A 1010 18.41 27.94 -20.22
CA ARG A 1010 19.22 26.89 -20.90
C ARG A 1010 20.11 26.11 -19.94
N ARG A 1011 20.75 26.79 -18.96
CA ARG A 1011 21.53 26.13 -17.88
C ARG A 1011 20.67 25.13 -17.07
N ARG A 1012 19.37 25.40 -16.91
CA ARG A 1012 18.42 24.48 -16.26
C ARG A 1012 18.09 23.22 -17.07
N GLN A 1013 18.15 23.29 -18.40
CA GLN A 1013 17.86 22.14 -19.28
C GLN A 1013 19.09 21.24 -19.50
N GLY A 1014 20.31 21.81 -19.53
CA GLY A 1014 21.56 21.06 -19.71
C GLY A 1014 21.93 20.08 -18.58
N VAL A 1015 21.40 20.27 -17.36
CA VAL A 1015 21.71 19.42 -16.19
C VAL A 1015 20.87 18.13 -16.14
N ARG A 1016 19.86 17.96 -17.02
CA ARG A 1016 19.05 16.72 -17.04
C ARG A 1016 19.76 15.50 -17.65
N HIS A 1017 20.90 15.68 -18.33
CA HIS A 1017 21.67 14.61 -18.97
C HIS A 1017 23.13 14.50 -18.51
N GLY A 1018 23.49 15.06 -17.34
CA GLY A 1018 24.81 14.80 -16.75
C GLY A 1018 24.91 13.38 -16.17
N PRO A 1019 26.09 12.72 -16.21
CA PRO A 1019 26.28 11.39 -15.65
C PRO A 1019 26.02 11.43 -14.13
N PRO A 1020 25.72 10.28 -13.49
CA PRO A 1020 25.53 10.23 -12.06
C PRO A 1020 26.79 10.77 -11.38
N ILE A 1021 26.64 11.78 -10.51
CA ILE A 1021 27.71 12.19 -9.61
C ILE A 1021 28.09 10.95 -8.80
N GLU A 1022 29.28 10.41 -9.06
CA GLU A 1022 29.83 9.27 -8.34
C GLU A 1022 29.88 9.58 -6.85
N ASN A 1023 29.30 8.67 -6.04
CA ASN A 1023 29.47 8.70 -4.61
C ASN A 1023 30.90 8.25 -4.28
N GLY A 1024 31.84 9.18 -4.29
CA GLY A 1024 33.21 8.95 -3.89
C GLY A 1024 33.89 10.27 -3.58
N VAL A 1025 33.92 10.65 -2.30
CA VAL A 1025 34.97 11.55 -1.82
C VAL A 1025 36.19 10.65 -1.59
N PRO A 1026 37.35 10.88 -2.22
CA PRO A 1026 38.58 10.22 -1.83
C PRO A 1026 38.92 10.67 -0.41
N LEU A 1027 39.20 9.71 0.48
CA LEU A 1027 39.77 10.01 1.79
C LEU A 1027 41.18 10.61 1.59
N PRO A 1028 41.62 11.55 2.44
CA PRO A 1028 43.02 11.95 2.46
C PRO A 1028 43.85 10.76 2.98
N GLU A 1029 44.88 10.38 2.23
CA GLU A 1029 45.89 9.43 2.67
C GLU A 1029 46.66 10.03 3.86
N THR A 1030 46.36 9.55 5.06
CA THR A 1030 47.26 9.71 6.21
C THR A 1030 48.38 8.70 6.05
N GLY A 1031 49.49 9.11 5.44
CA GLY A 1031 50.76 8.37 5.50
C GLY A 1031 51.31 8.34 6.94
N PRO A 1032 51.99 7.28 7.36
CA PRO A 1032 52.59 7.20 8.69
C PRO A 1032 53.81 8.15 8.79
N PRO A 1033 54.18 8.59 10.00
CA PRO A 1033 55.32 9.50 10.19
C PRO A 1033 56.63 8.76 9.89
N GLY A 1034 57.37 9.23 8.90
CA GLY A 1034 58.71 8.76 8.59
C GLY A 1034 59.69 9.17 9.69
N LEU A 1035 60.23 8.17 10.39
CA LEU A 1035 61.43 8.31 11.19
C LEU A 1035 62.60 8.78 10.30
N GLN A 1036 63.23 9.88 10.70
CA GLN A 1036 64.59 10.21 10.31
C GLN A 1036 65.55 9.32 11.10
N THR A 1037 66.36 8.52 10.41
CA THR A 1037 67.73 8.24 10.84
C THR A 1037 68.63 7.96 9.63
N LEU A 1038 69.79 8.60 9.69
CA LEU A 1038 70.94 8.49 8.81
C LEU A 1038 71.51 7.06 8.78
N GLY A 1039 72.20 6.71 7.69
CA GLY A 1039 73.21 5.65 7.70
C GLY A 1039 73.58 5.13 6.32
N ALA A 1040 74.68 5.61 5.75
CA ALA A 1040 75.31 5.02 4.57
C ALA A 1040 75.82 3.59 4.86
N GLY A 1041 75.80 2.73 3.84
CA GLY A 1041 76.71 1.57 3.73
C GLY A 1041 76.09 0.17 3.89
N ALA A 1042 76.05 -0.54 2.76
CA ALA A 1042 76.18 -1.99 2.53
C ALA A 1042 76.11 -3.00 3.69
N SER A 1043 75.25 -4.04 3.58
CA SER A 1043 75.66 -5.46 3.41
C SER A 1043 74.47 -6.44 3.45
N SER A 1044 74.49 -7.36 2.49
CA SER A 1044 74.14 -8.80 2.51
C SER A 1044 72.77 -9.34 2.97
N VAL A 1045 72.25 -10.20 2.06
CA VAL A 1045 71.23 -11.28 2.13
C VAL A 1045 69.78 -10.89 1.87
#